data_AF-A0A960JJC3-F1
#
_entry.id   AF-A0A960JJC3-F1
#
_cell.length_a   1.000
_cell.length_b   1.000
_cell.length_c   1.000
_cell.angle_alpha   90.00
_cell.angle_beta   90.00
_cell.angle_gamma   90.00
#
_symmetry.space_group_name_H-M   'P 1'
#
loop_
_entity.id
_entity.type
_entity.pdbx_description
1 polymer ?
#
loop_
_entity_poly.entity_id
_entity_poly.type
_entity_poly.pdbx_seq_one_letter_code
_entity_poly.pdbx_strand_id
1 'polypeptide(L)'
;SILEVAPFVRFYAPNFALLGFASKAGERILGRPANSLISLDEVFDSVESSLRKAPNLEESFAVYDKILDQVISEIPVMQRLQSKLILKAMLILSLDGNGTTAGEISEAMLIYDENDPQKSINETKELLLRFAAVFPDDVWNKDDGINEPRFGIRVSGKDDLNTSLEEATCSVPLDVVPQILTRLAKDRFFDWTMSSESEDGAASSMECSFMWRGGLRRSKVYWNWNGEFAGSGGDAGASRDFDAEILINSWNYSDEVLDPNRRRCRVLWNAAKLTGEEIATLQRLYILLHDTSLKEQYAEQVRAAGHTHMVSAGKIFGRVFFLDSLVTANEEKLVIPAEILEKTSISEVISGTLASYFDNQYPEHPIFESQLGMHEVSALVSEFFSGAKHDSPEIQRLAETYAFPLGLVKEDRGEYVVLGEEEVNELSAAQKILSALEQSDDGTLALDEIYPILRERPLGLAKEAQHLILGFLVSHRKVEFVTTKGDRINHRSLDLKIIWDDIFGIAKPNEVEFDYAMLTGWARAITKNESIEVFNGVKGRDDAIGALSEWLDSWEQTAVFEKFNKLPDEILNTRIWRVSVRVEKSFGAVAKTLRSIVEGSVTLEDGLQRVAETFFDSAEELFARINDLRVLEDFIDGAIKRKEIWSYLAICESTQDESIEKFRANLLRLIDESYNMPSLERNQEMQETWETFRDKYTEHFAIRHNAIMNSQQLKQEFEAILKSDEWWEFECLSKLPIFRLSNWHKAEIILKRFRALECNFDVRENLKTHPFCACSFSLQKMSELAKLSHSLLQTISVGRKSYRKTLFMICDFISALVGEVVENDKDQVLKKEAEAMIQNFRDQNSEALTSTQLSILYSAMYLLPNSTSISISFPSEGGLYTSEELRSRVNVWLDDLPNEPILLKM
;
A
#
# COMPACT_ATOMS: atom_id res chain seq x y z
N SER A 1 -29.22 -17.98 12.17
CA SER A 1 -29.52 -19.40 11.87
C SER A 1 -28.40 -20.12 11.10
N ILE A 2 -28.12 -19.87 9.82
CA ILE A 2 -27.13 -20.68 9.04
C ILE A 2 -25.71 -20.61 9.62
N LEU A 3 -25.24 -19.41 9.99
CA LEU A 3 -23.92 -19.21 10.59
C LEU A 3 -23.75 -19.93 11.95
N GLU A 4 -24.84 -20.02 12.72
CA GLU A 4 -24.86 -20.66 14.04
C GLU A 4 -24.81 -22.19 13.92
N VAL A 5 -25.45 -22.75 12.90
CA VAL A 5 -25.55 -24.20 12.72
C VAL A 5 -24.40 -24.78 11.89
N ALA A 6 -23.71 -23.95 11.09
CA ALA A 6 -22.61 -24.37 10.23
C ALA A 6 -21.48 -25.16 10.94
N PRO A 7 -21.02 -24.81 12.15
CA PRO A 7 -20.03 -25.61 12.88
C PRO A 7 -20.54 -27.02 13.20
N PHE A 8 -21.82 -27.15 13.56
CA PHE A 8 -22.43 -28.43 13.89
C PHE A 8 -22.68 -29.28 12.65
N VAL A 9 -23.08 -28.67 11.54
CA VAL A 9 -23.15 -29.35 10.24
C VAL A 9 -21.76 -29.85 9.83
N ARG A 10 -20.72 -29.02 9.96
CA ARG A 10 -19.34 -29.42 9.62
C ARG A 10 -18.82 -30.55 10.50
N PHE A 11 -19.23 -30.61 11.76
CA PHE A 11 -18.85 -31.71 12.67
C PHE A 11 -19.34 -33.07 12.13
N TYR A 12 -20.59 -33.16 11.68
CA TYR A 12 -21.14 -34.41 11.13
C TYR A 12 -20.88 -34.61 9.62
N ALA A 13 -20.61 -33.53 8.90
CA ALA A 13 -20.25 -33.51 7.49
C ALA A 13 -18.94 -32.73 7.28
N PRO A 14 -17.75 -33.35 7.47
CA PRO A 14 -16.45 -32.64 7.45
C PRO A 14 -16.15 -31.88 6.16
N ASN A 15 -16.75 -32.31 5.05
CA ASN A 15 -16.60 -31.68 3.73
C ASN A 15 -17.48 -30.43 3.56
N PHE A 16 -18.35 -30.12 4.51
CA PHE A 16 -19.16 -28.91 4.48
C PHE A 16 -18.29 -27.69 4.76
N ALA A 17 -18.29 -26.75 3.81
CA ALA A 17 -17.63 -25.46 3.95
C ALA A 17 -18.66 -24.35 3.75
N LEU A 18 -18.87 -23.52 4.78
CA LEU A 18 -19.87 -22.46 4.80
C LEU A 18 -19.72 -21.48 3.62
N LEU A 19 -18.49 -21.02 3.33
CA LEU A 19 -18.25 -20.11 2.21
C LEU A 19 -18.46 -20.79 0.84
N GLY A 20 -18.11 -22.07 0.73
CA GLY A 20 -18.38 -22.87 -0.47
C GLY A 20 -19.87 -23.11 -0.69
N PHE A 21 -20.63 -23.30 0.39
CA PHE A 21 -22.09 -23.34 0.37
C PHE A 21 -22.67 -21.98 -0.05
N ALA A 22 -22.26 -20.88 0.60
CA ALA A 22 -22.76 -19.54 0.31
C ALA A 22 -22.50 -19.12 -1.15
N SER A 23 -21.32 -19.44 -1.70
CA SER A 23 -21.00 -19.20 -3.10
C SER A 23 -21.92 -19.97 -4.05
N LYS A 24 -22.11 -21.28 -3.83
CA LYS A 24 -23.00 -22.11 -4.65
C LYS A 24 -24.47 -21.73 -4.52
N ALA A 25 -24.89 -21.35 -3.32
CA ALA A 25 -26.26 -20.93 -3.05
C ALA A 25 -26.54 -19.54 -3.65
N GLY A 26 -25.57 -18.63 -3.60
CA GLY A 26 -25.61 -17.32 -4.25
C GLY A 26 -25.77 -17.42 -5.77
N GLU A 27 -25.01 -18.31 -6.43
CA GLU A 27 -25.17 -18.58 -7.87
C GLU A 27 -26.59 -19.06 -8.22
N ARG A 28 -27.23 -19.85 -7.34
CA ARG A 28 -28.60 -20.33 -7.54
C ARG A 28 -29.64 -19.24 -7.30
N ILE A 29 -29.44 -18.33 -6.34
CA ILE A 29 -30.38 -17.23 -6.07
C ILE A 29 -30.48 -16.27 -7.26
N LEU A 30 -29.38 -16.03 -7.99
CA LEU A 30 -29.39 -15.11 -9.15
C LEU A 30 -30.40 -15.53 -10.23
N GLY A 31 -30.84 -16.80 -10.24
CA GLY A 31 -31.89 -17.32 -11.13
C GLY A 31 -33.29 -17.39 -10.52
N ARG A 32 -33.51 -16.91 -9.29
CA ARG A 32 -34.79 -16.99 -8.55
C ARG A 32 -35.45 -15.61 -8.40
N PRO A 33 -36.77 -15.56 -8.11
CA PRO A 33 -37.45 -14.31 -7.76
C PRO A 33 -36.79 -13.63 -6.55
N ALA A 34 -36.77 -12.29 -6.52
CA ALA A 34 -36.09 -11.47 -5.51
C ALA A 34 -36.47 -11.76 -4.05
N ASN A 35 -37.61 -12.43 -3.84
CA ASN A 35 -38.13 -12.78 -2.51
C ASN A 35 -37.74 -14.21 -2.07
N SER A 36 -36.91 -14.93 -2.83
CA SER A 36 -36.41 -16.26 -2.46
C SER A 36 -35.05 -16.14 -1.76
N LEU A 37 -35.05 -16.21 -0.43
CA LEU A 37 -33.85 -16.25 0.38
C LEU A 37 -33.35 -17.70 0.59
N ILE A 38 -32.08 -17.86 0.98
CA ILE A 38 -31.53 -19.16 1.40
C ILE A 38 -31.99 -19.46 2.83
N SER A 39 -32.70 -20.57 3.02
CA SER A 39 -33.14 -21.10 4.31
C SER A 39 -32.39 -22.38 4.70
N LEU A 40 -32.67 -22.90 5.90
CA LEU A 40 -31.99 -24.09 6.44
C LEU A 40 -32.27 -25.39 5.66
N ASP A 41 -33.35 -25.45 4.87
CA ASP A 41 -33.62 -26.57 3.99
C ASP A 41 -32.57 -26.72 2.88
N GLU A 42 -32.04 -25.61 2.34
CA GLU A 42 -30.97 -25.67 1.35
C GLU A 42 -29.66 -26.17 1.95
N VAL A 43 -29.39 -25.79 3.20
CA VAL A 43 -28.27 -26.34 3.96
C VAL A 43 -28.48 -27.84 4.09
N PHE A 44 -29.65 -28.29 4.57
CA PHE A 44 -30.00 -29.70 4.68
C PHE A 44 -29.77 -30.45 3.36
N ASP A 45 -30.35 -29.99 2.26
CA ASP A 45 -30.26 -30.66 0.95
C ASP A 45 -28.81 -30.74 0.45
N SER A 46 -27.97 -29.75 0.78
CA SER A 46 -26.57 -29.75 0.39
C SER A 46 -25.71 -30.76 1.16
N VAL A 47 -26.10 -31.10 2.39
CA VAL A 47 -25.31 -31.97 3.29
C VAL A 47 -25.97 -33.29 3.64
N GLU A 48 -27.23 -33.53 3.28
CA GLU A 48 -28.01 -34.72 3.68
C GLU A 48 -27.23 -36.01 3.42
N SER A 49 -26.67 -36.16 2.21
CA SER A 49 -25.91 -37.36 1.83
C SER A 49 -24.66 -37.60 2.69
N SER A 50 -24.07 -36.56 3.27
CA SER A 50 -22.95 -36.66 4.20
C SER A 50 -23.43 -36.88 5.63
N LEU A 51 -24.47 -36.17 6.06
CA LEU A 51 -25.07 -36.34 7.39
C LEU A 51 -25.61 -37.77 7.58
N ARG A 52 -26.22 -38.38 6.56
CA ARG A 52 -26.68 -39.78 6.61
C ARG A 52 -25.56 -40.81 6.75
N LYS A 53 -24.31 -40.43 6.45
CA LYS A 53 -23.13 -41.30 6.61
C LYS A 53 -22.50 -41.16 8.00
N ALA A 54 -22.95 -40.20 8.81
CA ALA A 54 -22.45 -40.01 10.16
C ALA A 54 -23.04 -41.08 11.10
N PRO A 55 -22.21 -41.91 11.76
CA PRO A 55 -22.69 -42.99 12.63
C PRO A 55 -23.62 -42.47 13.75
N ASN A 56 -23.28 -41.30 14.30
CA ASN A 56 -23.99 -40.67 15.41
C ASN A 56 -25.36 -40.06 15.02
N LEU A 57 -25.73 -40.09 13.74
CA LEU A 57 -27.01 -39.59 13.24
C LEU A 57 -27.88 -40.70 12.62
N GLU A 58 -27.44 -41.96 12.63
CA GLU A 58 -28.17 -43.07 12.01
C GLU A 58 -29.58 -43.21 12.61
N GLU A 59 -29.70 -43.18 13.94
CA GLU A 59 -30.97 -43.21 14.67
C GLU A 59 -31.81 -41.96 14.38
N SER A 60 -31.20 -40.78 14.40
CA SER A 60 -31.88 -39.51 14.11
C SER A 60 -32.48 -39.48 12.69
N PHE A 61 -31.78 -40.03 11.69
CA PHE A 61 -32.30 -40.13 10.32
C PHE A 61 -33.37 -41.21 10.18
N ALA A 62 -33.27 -42.32 10.91
CA ALA A 62 -34.34 -43.32 10.95
C ALA A 62 -35.65 -42.72 11.50
N VAL A 63 -35.55 -41.82 12.48
CA VAL A 63 -36.70 -41.07 13.03
C VAL A 63 -37.21 -40.04 12.04
N TYR A 64 -36.32 -39.27 11.41
CA TYR A 64 -36.68 -38.34 10.33
C TYR A 64 -37.47 -39.01 9.21
N ASP A 65 -37.00 -40.17 8.73
CA ASP A 65 -37.67 -40.94 7.68
C ASP A 65 -39.03 -41.49 8.15
N LYS A 66 -39.14 -41.94 9.40
CA LYS A 66 -40.43 -42.35 10.00
C LYS A 66 -41.42 -41.18 10.10
N ILE A 67 -40.99 -39.98 10.48
CA ILE A 67 -41.87 -38.80 10.54
C ILE A 67 -42.35 -38.43 9.13
N LEU A 68 -41.47 -38.52 8.14
CA LEU A 68 -41.80 -38.27 6.74
C LEU A 68 -42.89 -39.24 6.23
N ASP A 69 -42.76 -40.53 6.56
CA ASP A 69 -43.63 -41.59 6.07
C ASP A 69 -44.94 -41.75 6.87
N GLN A 70 -44.92 -41.50 8.17
CA GLN A 70 -46.07 -41.79 9.07
C GLN A 70 -46.83 -40.55 9.50
N VAL A 71 -46.20 -39.36 9.56
CA VAL A 71 -46.87 -38.12 9.98
C VAL A 71 -47.14 -37.22 8.78
N ILE A 72 -46.10 -36.90 8.00
CA ILE A 72 -46.23 -35.95 6.88
C ILE A 72 -47.09 -36.53 5.74
N SER A 73 -47.08 -37.84 5.53
CA SER A 73 -47.92 -38.50 4.52
C SER A 73 -49.43 -38.37 4.81
N GLU A 74 -49.82 -38.21 6.07
CA GLU A 74 -51.21 -38.04 6.51
C GLU A 74 -51.67 -36.57 6.48
N ILE A 75 -50.76 -35.61 6.35
CA ILE A 75 -51.07 -34.18 6.26
C ILE A 75 -51.72 -33.87 4.90
N PRO A 76 -52.68 -32.94 4.79
CA PRO A 76 -53.25 -32.52 3.51
C PRO A 76 -52.17 -32.07 2.52
N VAL A 77 -52.32 -32.44 1.23
CA VAL A 77 -51.30 -32.22 0.17
C VAL A 77 -50.77 -30.78 0.13
N MET A 78 -51.65 -29.79 0.33
CA MET A 78 -51.30 -28.36 0.30
C MET A 78 -50.35 -27.92 1.42
N GLN A 79 -50.30 -28.64 2.55
CA GLN A 79 -49.46 -28.31 3.71
C GLN A 79 -48.20 -29.19 3.80
N ARG A 80 -48.11 -30.29 3.03
CA ARG A 80 -47.00 -31.25 3.11
C ARG A 80 -45.64 -30.62 2.83
N LEU A 81 -45.56 -29.64 1.93
CA LEU A 81 -44.29 -28.98 1.61
C LEU A 81 -43.76 -28.22 2.82
N GLN A 82 -44.60 -27.39 3.44
CA GLN A 82 -44.25 -26.63 4.65
C GLN A 82 -43.87 -27.57 5.80
N SER A 83 -44.59 -28.67 5.99
CA SER A 83 -44.26 -29.67 7.01
C SER A 83 -42.90 -30.34 6.78
N LYS A 84 -42.52 -30.59 5.51
CA LYS A 84 -41.18 -31.11 5.17
C LYS A 84 -40.09 -30.08 5.45
N LEU A 85 -40.33 -28.81 5.13
CA LEU A 85 -39.41 -27.71 5.40
C LEU A 85 -39.17 -27.55 6.92
N ILE A 86 -40.23 -27.58 7.72
CA ILE A 86 -40.16 -27.55 9.19
C ILE A 86 -39.35 -28.75 9.72
N LEU A 87 -39.61 -29.96 9.22
CA LEU A 87 -38.88 -31.15 9.65
C LEU A 87 -37.38 -31.09 9.29
N LYS A 88 -37.02 -30.59 8.10
CA LYS A 88 -35.62 -30.34 7.71
C LYS A 88 -34.94 -29.34 8.64
N ALA A 89 -35.59 -28.21 8.91
CA ALA A 89 -35.09 -27.18 9.80
C ALA A 89 -34.89 -27.71 11.22
N MET A 90 -35.90 -28.43 11.73
CA MET A 90 -35.85 -29.08 13.04
C MET A 90 -34.67 -30.04 13.15
N LEU A 91 -34.43 -30.91 12.16
CA LEU A 91 -33.28 -31.83 12.19
C LEU A 91 -31.94 -31.08 12.16
N ILE A 92 -31.80 -30.06 11.30
CA ILE A 92 -30.58 -29.24 11.22
C ILE A 92 -30.32 -28.49 12.53
N LEU A 93 -31.34 -27.88 13.11
CA LEU A 93 -31.24 -27.15 14.38
C LEU A 93 -30.99 -28.11 15.56
N SER A 94 -31.52 -29.34 15.51
CA SER A 94 -31.26 -30.37 16.53
C SER A 94 -29.81 -30.83 16.57
N LEU A 95 -29.01 -30.54 15.53
CA LEU A 95 -27.59 -30.91 15.53
C LEU A 95 -26.81 -30.22 16.65
N ASP A 96 -27.30 -29.14 17.26
CA ASP A 96 -26.65 -28.49 18.41
C ASP A 96 -26.98 -29.13 19.78
N GLY A 97 -27.96 -30.03 19.82
CA GLY A 97 -28.44 -30.71 21.03
C GLY A 97 -29.29 -29.83 21.97
N ASN A 98 -29.51 -28.56 21.66
CA ASN A 98 -30.31 -27.62 22.45
C ASN A 98 -31.73 -27.45 21.91
N GLY A 99 -32.01 -28.03 20.74
CA GLY A 99 -33.30 -27.98 20.06
C GLY A 99 -33.68 -26.57 19.67
N THR A 100 -34.94 -26.38 19.30
CA THR A 100 -35.39 -25.12 18.74
C THR A 100 -36.85 -24.82 19.07
N THR A 101 -37.20 -23.53 19.15
CA THR A 101 -38.59 -23.10 19.35
C THR A 101 -39.36 -23.02 18.03
N ALA A 102 -40.69 -22.94 18.11
CA ALA A 102 -41.52 -22.75 16.93
C ALA A 102 -41.27 -21.37 16.28
N GLY A 103 -41.00 -20.34 17.10
CA GLY A 103 -40.57 -19.03 16.63
C GLY A 103 -39.27 -19.08 15.83
N GLU A 104 -38.23 -19.71 16.39
CA GLU A 104 -36.92 -19.84 15.73
C GLU A 104 -37.00 -20.59 14.39
N ILE A 105 -37.78 -21.68 14.31
CA ILE A 105 -38.00 -22.38 13.03
C ILE A 105 -38.74 -21.48 12.04
N SER A 106 -39.78 -20.78 12.50
CA SER A 106 -40.60 -19.92 11.62
C SER A 106 -39.75 -18.78 11.05
N GLU A 107 -38.88 -18.17 11.86
CA GLU A 107 -37.90 -17.18 11.41
C GLU A 107 -36.87 -17.78 10.44
N ALA A 108 -36.26 -18.91 10.79
CA ALA A 108 -35.20 -19.53 10.00
C ALA A 108 -35.68 -20.08 8.64
N MET A 109 -36.97 -20.40 8.54
CA MET A 109 -37.63 -20.91 7.34
C MET A 109 -38.50 -19.86 6.64
N LEU A 110 -38.55 -18.62 7.15
CA LEU A 110 -39.38 -17.54 6.63
C LEU A 110 -40.86 -17.93 6.48
N ILE A 111 -41.36 -18.68 7.46
CA ILE A 111 -42.76 -19.07 7.57
C ILE A 111 -43.47 -17.97 8.36
N TYR A 112 -43.97 -16.95 7.66
CA TYR A 112 -44.67 -15.83 8.27
C TYR A 112 -45.94 -15.45 7.49
N ASP A 113 -46.95 -14.99 8.21
CA ASP A 113 -48.15 -14.34 7.66
C ASP A 113 -48.06 -12.85 8.00
N GLU A 114 -47.98 -11.98 6.98
CA GLU A 114 -47.84 -10.53 7.13
C GLU A 114 -48.95 -9.89 7.97
N ASN A 115 -50.13 -10.52 8.02
CA ASN A 115 -51.28 -10.00 8.74
C ASN A 115 -51.40 -10.57 10.16
N ASP A 116 -50.78 -11.72 10.44
CA ASP A 116 -50.80 -12.38 11.76
C ASP A 116 -49.58 -13.31 11.96
N PRO A 117 -48.42 -12.75 12.36
CA PRO A 117 -47.20 -13.54 12.59
C PRO A 117 -47.39 -14.65 13.63
N GLN A 118 -48.25 -14.42 14.63
CA GLN A 118 -48.45 -15.35 15.73
C GLN A 118 -49.17 -16.63 15.28
N LYS A 119 -50.07 -16.52 14.29
CA LYS A 119 -50.75 -17.67 13.70
C LYS A 119 -49.77 -18.66 13.06
N SER A 120 -48.78 -18.16 12.31
CA SER A 120 -47.76 -19.01 11.66
C SER A 120 -46.90 -19.75 12.69
N ILE A 121 -46.50 -19.07 13.77
CA ILE A 121 -45.74 -19.67 14.88
C ILE A 121 -46.58 -20.76 15.56
N ASN A 122 -47.87 -20.52 15.80
CA ASN A 122 -48.77 -21.50 16.41
C ASN A 122 -48.97 -22.74 15.53
N GLU A 123 -49.13 -22.58 14.21
CA GLU A 123 -49.25 -23.70 13.27
C GLU A 123 -47.97 -24.56 13.24
N THR A 124 -46.79 -23.92 13.26
CA THR A 124 -45.50 -24.61 13.41
C THR A 124 -45.43 -25.37 14.73
N LYS A 125 -45.85 -24.74 15.84
CA LYS A 125 -45.87 -25.35 17.18
C LYS A 125 -46.77 -26.59 17.25
N GLU A 126 -47.98 -26.51 16.70
CA GLU A 126 -48.91 -27.65 16.66
C GLU A 126 -48.33 -28.85 15.88
N LEU A 127 -47.62 -28.58 14.78
CA LEU A 127 -46.96 -29.61 14.00
C LEU A 127 -45.80 -30.27 14.77
N LEU A 128 -44.95 -29.48 15.45
CA LEU A 128 -43.85 -30.01 16.27
C LEU A 128 -44.38 -30.84 17.44
N LEU A 129 -45.47 -30.40 18.09
CA LEU A 129 -46.15 -31.18 19.13
C LEU A 129 -46.67 -32.52 18.58
N ARG A 130 -47.17 -32.54 17.34
CA ARG A 130 -47.59 -33.78 16.68
C ARG A 130 -46.41 -34.72 16.41
N PHE A 131 -45.24 -34.19 16.02
CA PHE A 131 -44.03 -35.01 15.89
C PHE A 131 -43.62 -35.63 17.22
N ALA A 132 -43.56 -34.83 18.28
CA ALA A 132 -43.22 -35.28 19.63
C ALA A 132 -44.23 -36.30 20.20
N ALA A 133 -45.53 -36.14 19.90
CA ALA A 133 -46.56 -37.07 20.37
C ALA A 133 -46.49 -38.45 19.70
N VAL A 134 -46.10 -38.51 18.42
CA VAL A 134 -46.00 -39.78 17.67
C VAL A 134 -44.69 -40.50 17.97
N PHE A 135 -43.60 -39.76 18.23
CA PHE A 135 -42.28 -40.32 18.53
C PHE A 135 -41.69 -39.75 19.85
N PRO A 136 -42.32 -40.00 21.01
CA PRO A 136 -41.94 -39.34 22.27
C PRO A 136 -40.55 -39.74 22.80
N ASP A 137 -40.07 -40.93 22.43
CA ASP A 137 -38.75 -41.41 22.84
C ASP A 137 -37.61 -40.85 21.96
N ASP A 138 -37.94 -40.38 20.76
CA ASP A 138 -36.98 -39.97 19.74
C ASP A 138 -37.00 -38.46 19.45
N VAL A 139 -38.16 -37.83 19.65
CA VAL A 139 -38.40 -36.40 19.54
C VAL A 139 -38.73 -35.86 20.92
N TRP A 140 -37.83 -35.03 21.46
CA TRP A 140 -38.00 -34.45 22.77
C TRP A 140 -38.66 -33.08 22.70
N ASN A 141 -39.39 -32.74 23.76
CA ASN A 141 -40.00 -31.44 24.00
C ASN A 141 -39.63 -31.00 25.43
N LYS A 142 -38.81 -29.95 25.55
CA LYS A 142 -38.44 -29.34 26.85
C LYS A 142 -39.33 -28.12 27.07
N ASP A 143 -40.22 -28.21 28.05
CA ASP A 143 -41.11 -27.12 28.46
C ASP A 143 -40.90 -26.85 29.96
N ASP A 144 -40.20 -25.75 30.25
CA ASP A 144 -39.85 -25.34 31.62
C ASP A 144 -40.90 -24.38 32.22
N GLY A 145 -42.01 -24.13 31.53
CA GLY A 145 -43.13 -23.28 31.98
C GLY A 145 -42.86 -21.77 32.04
N ILE A 146 -41.60 -21.34 31.84
CA ILE A 146 -41.17 -19.93 31.82
C ILE A 146 -40.84 -19.48 30.38
N ASN A 147 -40.20 -20.34 29.61
CA ASN A 147 -39.75 -20.07 28.24
C ASN A 147 -40.62 -20.81 27.20
N GLU A 148 -40.49 -20.45 25.93
CA GLU A 148 -41.15 -21.16 24.83
C GLU A 148 -40.65 -22.61 24.75
N PRO A 149 -41.53 -23.61 24.56
CA PRO A 149 -41.12 -25.02 24.49
C PRO A 149 -40.15 -25.25 23.33
N ARG A 150 -39.07 -25.98 23.61
CA ARG A 150 -38.04 -26.34 22.61
C ARG A 150 -38.21 -27.78 22.16
N PHE A 151 -38.09 -27.99 20.86
CA PHE A 151 -38.26 -29.28 20.20
C PHE A 151 -36.96 -29.72 19.53
N GLY A 152 -36.67 -31.02 19.56
CA GLY A 152 -35.51 -31.56 18.84
C GLY A 152 -35.60 -33.06 18.60
N ILE A 153 -34.85 -33.53 17.59
CA ILE A 153 -34.60 -34.96 17.35
C ILE A 153 -33.35 -35.36 18.14
N ARG A 154 -33.40 -36.47 18.88
CA ARG A 154 -32.24 -36.94 19.66
C ARG A 154 -31.06 -37.27 18.74
N VAL A 155 -29.86 -36.89 19.18
CA VAL A 155 -28.59 -37.11 18.46
C VAL A 155 -27.65 -37.90 19.36
N SER A 156 -27.32 -39.12 18.94
CA SER A 156 -26.55 -40.11 19.69
C SER A 156 -25.10 -39.61 19.90
N GLY A 157 -24.85 -38.84 20.98
CA GLY A 157 -23.52 -38.40 21.40
C GLY A 157 -23.35 -36.92 21.81
N LYS A 158 -24.38 -36.07 21.74
CA LYS A 158 -24.31 -34.66 22.20
C LYS A 158 -25.04 -34.37 23.51
N ASP A 159 -26.00 -35.22 23.88
CA ASP A 159 -26.70 -35.10 25.16
C ASP A 159 -25.72 -35.12 26.35
N ASP A 160 -24.56 -35.78 26.21
CA ASP A 160 -23.52 -35.85 27.24
C ASP A 160 -22.81 -34.50 27.48
N LEU A 161 -22.50 -33.71 26.43
CA LEU A 161 -21.83 -32.40 26.59
C LEU A 161 -22.78 -31.36 27.16
N ASN A 162 -24.02 -31.28 26.67
CA ASN A 162 -24.99 -30.29 27.18
C ASN A 162 -25.37 -30.57 28.64
N THR A 163 -25.52 -31.83 29.03
CA THR A 163 -25.70 -32.23 30.44
C THR A 163 -24.48 -31.83 31.27
N SER A 164 -23.26 -32.09 30.77
CA SER A 164 -22.02 -31.69 31.46
C SER A 164 -21.89 -30.17 31.61
N LEU A 165 -22.30 -29.40 30.60
CA LEU A 165 -22.30 -27.93 30.65
C LEU A 165 -23.37 -27.39 31.61
N GLU A 166 -24.55 -27.99 31.65
CA GLU A 166 -25.62 -27.65 32.60
C GLU A 166 -25.16 -27.87 34.05
N GLU A 167 -24.59 -29.04 34.34
CA GLU A 167 -24.01 -29.35 35.67
C GLU A 167 -22.89 -28.38 36.04
N ALA A 168 -21.97 -28.10 35.12
CA ALA A 168 -20.87 -27.17 35.35
C ALA A 168 -21.34 -25.72 35.57
N THR A 169 -22.39 -25.28 34.88
CA THR A 169 -22.94 -23.91 35.01
C THR A 169 -23.38 -23.60 36.44
N CYS A 170 -23.93 -24.58 37.17
CA CYS A 170 -24.34 -24.40 38.56
C CYS A 170 -23.18 -24.06 39.53
N SER A 171 -21.94 -24.38 39.14
CA SER A 171 -20.73 -24.11 39.93
C SER A 171 -20.00 -22.82 39.56
N VAL A 172 -20.46 -22.11 38.51
CA VAL A 172 -19.83 -20.89 38.02
C VAL A 172 -20.45 -19.66 38.70
N PRO A 173 -19.65 -18.80 39.36
CA PRO A 173 -20.17 -17.60 40.00
C PRO A 173 -20.63 -16.53 38.99
N LEU A 174 -21.46 -15.57 39.43
CA LEU A 174 -22.02 -14.51 38.57
C LEU A 174 -21.03 -13.40 38.20
N ASP A 175 -19.93 -13.29 38.95
CA ASP A 175 -18.82 -12.34 38.72
C ASP A 175 -18.06 -12.61 37.41
N VAL A 176 -18.20 -13.79 36.81
CA VAL A 176 -17.62 -14.09 35.48
C VAL A 176 -18.32 -13.35 34.34
N VAL A 177 -19.59 -12.94 34.53
CA VAL A 177 -20.39 -12.28 33.50
C VAL A 177 -19.72 -10.98 33.01
N PRO A 178 -19.34 -10.03 33.88
CA PRO A 178 -18.59 -8.85 33.43
C PRO A 178 -17.28 -9.18 32.72
N GLN A 179 -16.56 -10.23 33.13
CA GLN A 179 -15.31 -10.62 32.46
C GLN A 179 -15.54 -11.01 31.00
N ILE A 180 -16.61 -11.77 30.73
CA ILE A 180 -17.01 -12.14 29.38
C ILE A 180 -17.47 -10.92 28.59
N LEU A 181 -18.24 -9.99 29.19
CA LEU A 181 -18.68 -8.77 28.51
C LEU A 181 -17.52 -7.84 28.17
N THR A 182 -16.55 -7.66 29.05
CA THR A 182 -15.32 -6.89 28.78
C THR A 182 -14.49 -7.55 27.68
N ARG A 183 -14.41 -8.89 27.67
CA ARG A 183 -13.78 -9.63 26.58
C ARG A 183 -14.48 -9.38 25.24
N LEU A 184 -15.81 -9.40 25.21
CA LEU A 184 -16.58 -9.10 23.99
C LEU A 184 -16.38 -7.66 23.54
N ALA A 185 -16.29 -6.70 24.46
CA ALA A 185 -15.94 -5.33 24.14
C ALA A 185 -14.56 -5.23 23.49
N LYS A 186 -13.55 -5.94 24.04
CA LYS A 186 -12.19 -6.00 23.48
C LYS A 186 -12.13 -6.68 22.12
N ASP A 187 -12.92 -7.74 21.92
CA ASP A 187 -12.98 -8.45 20.64
C ASP A 187 -13.73 -7.62 19.58
N ARG A 188 -14.67 -6.74 20.00
CA ARG A 188 -15.45 -5.87 19.10
C ARG A 188 -14.74 -4.56 18.76
N PHE A 189 -14.08 -3.94 19.74
CA PHE A 189 -13.51 -2.59 19.63
C PHE A 189 -11.99 -2.64 19.64
N PHE A 190 -11.37 -2.26 18.52
CA PHE A 190 -9.90 -2.33 18.39
C PHE A 190 -9.18 -1.32 19.29
N ASP A 191 -9.85 -0.23 19.66
CA ASP A 191 -9.37 0.87 20.50
C ASP A 191 -9.73 0.68 21.99
N TRP A 192 -10.24 -0.49 22.37
CA TRP A 192 -10.55 -0.84 23.75
C TRP A 192 -9.30 -1.30 24.51
N THR A 193 -8.78 -0.44 25.39
CA THR A 193 -7.52 -0.68 26.12
C THR A 193 -7.69 -1.07 27.58
N MET A 194 -8.93 -1.15 28.09
CA MET A 194 -9.20 -1.54 29.47
C MET A 194 -8.83 -3.01 29.73
N SER A 195 -8.12 -3.28 30.82
CA SER A 195 -7.84 -4.64 31.29
C SER A 195 -9.03 -5.22 32.06
N SER A 196 -9.19 -6.55 31.97
CA SER A 196 -10.13 -7.34 32.77
C SER A 196 -9.60 -7.71 34.16
N GLU A 197 -8.30 -7.54 34.37
CA GLU A 197 -7.58 -7.90 35.60
C GLU A 197 -6.99 -6.62 36.21
N SER A 198 -7.73 -6.01 37.13
CA SER A 198 -7.18 -4.99 38.04
C SER A 198 -7.07 -5.62 39.42
N GLU A 199 -5.85 -5.91 39.87
CA GLU A 199 -5.55 -6.51 41.18
C GLU A 199 -5.99 -5.63 42.37
N ASP A 200 -6.34 -4.36 42.13
CA ASP A 200 -6.57 -3.35 43.17
C ASP A 200 -8.03 -2.93 43.42
N GLY A 201 -9.04 -3.58 42.80
CA GLY A 201 -10.46 -3.25 43.05
C GLY A 201 -10.87 -1.82 42.66
N ALA A 202 -10.08 -1.16 41.80
CA ALA A 202 -10.40 0.15 41.23
C ALA A 202 -11.09 -0.02 39.86
N ALA A 203 -12.09 0.82 39.57
CA ALA A 203 -12.77 0.82 38.27
C ALA A 203 -11.76 0.97 37.11
N SER A 204 -11.80 0.03 36.15
CA SER A 204 -10.94 0.07 34.95
C SER A 204 -11.31 1.29 34.11
N SER A 205 -10.30 2.05 33.64
CA SER A 205 -10.51 3.25 32.84
C SER A 205 -9.60 3.28 31.62
N MET A 206 -10.05 3.97 30.57
CA MET A 206 -9.26 4.24 29.38
C MET A 206 -9.44 5.69 28.94
N GLU A 207 -8.40 6.24 28.33
CA GLU A 207 -8.46 7.53 27.66
C GLU A 207 -8.65 7.28 26.16
N CYS A 208 -9.59 7.98 25.56
CA CYS A 208 -9.83 7.94 24.13
C CYS A 208 -10.08 9.36 23.61
N SER A 209 -10.09 9.52 22.29
CA SER A 209 -10.50 10.78 21.67
C SER A 209 -11.53 10.50 20.60
N PHE A 210 -12.53 11.35 20.51
CA PHE A 210 -13.61 11.24 19.53
C PHE A 210 -13.69 12.51 18.69
N MET A 211 -14.14 12.35 17.45
CA MET A 211 -14.24 13.47 16.51
C MET A 211 -15.63 14.10 16.57
N TRP A 212 -15.71 15.42 16.54
CA TRP A 212 -16.96 16.15 16.35
C TRP A 212 -16.71 17.40 15.49
N ARG A 213 -17.43 17.51 14.36
CA ARG A 213 -17.24 18.59 13.35
C ARG A 213 -15.79 18.79 12.93
N GLY A 214 -15.03 17.70 12.82
CA GLY A 214 -13.60 17.67 12.51
C GLY A 214 -12.65 18.09 13.63
N GLY A 215 -13.16 18.52 14.79
CA GLY A 215 -12.37 18.75 16.00
C GLY A 215 -12.16 17.46 16.81
N LEU A 216 -10.95 17.25 17.33
CA LEU A 216 -10.64 16.11 18.19
C LEU A 216 -10.91 16.45 19.67
N ARG A 217 -11.85 15.75 20.29
CA ARG A 217 -12.18 15.92 21.72
C ARG A 217 -11.62 14.77 22.53
N ARG A 218 -11.00 15.08 23.68
CA ARG A 218 -10.43 14.08 24.58
C ARG A 218 -11.48 13.61 25.57
N SER A 219 -11.60 12.31 25.77
CA SER A 219 -12.53 11.73 26.72
C SER A 219 -11.90 10.65 27.57
N LYS A 220 -12.48 10.44 28.75
CA LYS A 220 -12.11 9.33 29.63
C LYS A 220 -13.32 8.43 29.85
N VAL A 221 -13.16 7.14 29.58
CA VAL A 221 -14.20 6.12 29.73
C VAL A 221 -13.88 5.27 30.95
N TYR A 222 -14.90 4.97 31.75
CA TYR A 222 -14.82 4.16 32.96
C TYR A 222 -15.74 2.96 32.85
N TRP A 223 -15.23 1.77 33.20
CA TRP A 223 -16.02 0.55 33.32
C TRP A 223 -16.38 0.32 34.79
N ASN A 224 -17.63 0.62 35.13
CA ASN A 224 -18.14 0.57 36.51
C ASN A 224 -19.23 -0.50 36.64
N TRP A 225 -18.85 -1.76 36.47
CA TRP A 225 -19.81 -2.86 36.53
C TRP A 225 -20.18 -3.27 37.97
N ASN A 226 -19.19 -3.26 38.88
CA ASN A 226 -19.33 -3.68 40.28
C ASN A 226 -19.72 -2.55 41.24
N GLY A 227 -19.82 -1.31 40.75
CA GLY A 227 -20.14 -0.17 41.62
C GLY A 227 -18.99 0.30 42.50
N GLU A 228 -17.75 -0.05 42.14
CA GLU A 228 -16.53 0.31 42.87
C GLU A 228 -15.99 1.69 42.47
N PHE A 229 -16.67 2.40 41.57
CA PHE A 229 -16.39 3.81 41.33
C PHE A 229 -16.79 4.63 42.56
N ALA A 230 -15.92 4.67 43.57
CA ALA A 230 -15.95 5.72 44.57
C ALA A 230 -15.62 7.00 43.82
N GLY A 231 -16.65 7.75 43.40
CA GLY A 231 -16.49 9.03 42.73
C GLY A 231 -15.37 9.78 43.43
N SER A 232 -14.27 10.01 42.72
CA SER A 232 -13.07 10.64 43.27
C SER A 232 -13.41 12.09 43.59
N GLY A 233 -14.11 12.29 44.69
CA GLY A 233 -14.05 13.51 45.46
C GLY A 233 -12.63 13.56 46.01
N GLY A 234 -11.79 14.40 45.40
CA GLY A 234 -10.57 14.85 46.06
C GLY A 234 -9.25 14.71 45.32
N ASP A 235 -9.21 14.44 44.01
CA ASP A 235 -7.95 14.66 43.27
C ASP A 235 -7.92 16.08 42.70
N ALA A 236 -7.54 17.02 43.58
CA ALA A 236 -7.26 18.41 43.24
C ALA A 236 -6.05 18.58 42.28
N GLY A 237 -5.51 17.48 41.72
CA GLY A 237 -4.42 17.47 40.75
C GLY A 237 -4.62 16.59 39.51
N ALA A 238 -5.70 15.80 39.39
CA ALA A 238 -5.88 14.90 38.25
C ALA A 238 -6.60 15.57 37.06
N SER A 239 -5.79 16.26 36.25
CA SER A 239 -5.97 16.61 34.84
C SER A 239 -7.24 17.40 34.43
N ARG A 240 -7.03 18.67 34.07
CA ARG A 240 -8.03 19.57 33.46
C ARG A 240 -8.22 19.34 31.94
N ASP A 241 -7.71 18.24 31.40
CA ASP A 241 -7.56 18.08 29.94
C ASP A 241 -8.72 17.44 29.16
N PHE A 242 -9.66 16.77 29.82
CA PHE A 242 -10.74 16.04 29.12
C PHE A 242 -11.97 16.91 28.83
N ASP A 243 -12.55 16.72 27.64
CA ASP A 243 -13.81 17.32 27.18
C ASP A 243 -15.04 16.55 27.68
N ALA A 244 -14.94 15.21 27.84
CA ALA A 244 -16.04 14.36 28.30
C ALA A 244 -15.58 13.21 29.21
N GLU A 245 -16.42 12.84 30.17
CA GLU A 245 -16.24 11.68 31.06
C GLU A 245 -17.41 10.72 30.86
N ILE A 246 -17.13 9.45 30.52
CA ILE A 246 -18.15 8.46 30.16
C ILE A 246 -18.09 7.30 31.14
N LEU A 247 -19.20 7.00 31.80
CA LEU A 247 -19.31 5.93 32.79
C LEU A 247 -20.22 4.83 32.28
N ILE A 248 -19.66 3.64 32.02
CA ILE A 248 -20.40 2.45 31.62
C ILE A 248 -20.78 1.66 32.88
N ASN A 249 -22.06 1.65 33.23
CA ASN A 249 -22.58 1.04 34.46
C ASN A 249 -23.36 -0.26 34.18
N SER A 250 -23.42 -1.14 35.18
CA SER A 250 -24.34 -2.28 35.17
C SER A 250 -25.80 -1.86 35.40
N TRP A 251 -26.76 -2.70 35.00
CA TRP A 251 -28.19 -2.41 35.12
C TRP A 251 -28.69 -2.25 36.56
N ASN A 252 -27.90 -2.68 37.55
CA ASN A 252 -28.23 -2.59 38.98
C ASN A 252 -27.74 -1.28 39.61
N TYR A 253 -26.98 -0.48 38.88
CA TYR A 253 -26.37 0.74 39.39
C TYR A 253 -27.04 1.96 38.76
N SER A 254 -27.87 2.63 39.56
CA SER A 254 -28.42 3.94 39.22
C SER A 254 -28.50 4.71 40.53
N ASP A 255 -27.47 5.48 40.87
CA ASP A 255 -27.56 6.59 41.83
C ASP A 255 -26.19 7.27 41.94
N GLU A 256 -25.80 8.00 40.89
CA GLU A 256 -24.97 9.18 41.10
C GLU A 256 -25.78 10.40 40.66
N VAL A 257 -26.14 11.24 41.62
CA VAL A 257 -26.67 12.58 41.34
C VAL A 257 -25.57 13.35 40.64
N LEU A 258 -25.80 13.72 39.38
CA LEU A 258 -24.91 14.59 38.63
C LEU A 258 -24.85 15.93 39.37
N ASP A 259 -23.65 16.43 39.69
CA ASP A 259 -23.50 17.80 40.18
C ASP A 259 -23.77 18.77 39.02
N PRO A 260 -24.88 19.53 39.03
CA PRO A 260 -25.23 20.43 37.94
C PRO A 260 -24.23 21.60 37.78
N ASN A 261 -23.36 21.84 38.76
CA ASN A 261 -22.33 22.88 38.70
C ASN A 261 -20.99 22.39 38.12
N ARG A 262 -20.85 21.11 37.77
CA ARG A 262 -19.64 20.62 37.09
C ARG A 262 -19.59 21.14 35.65
N ARG A 263 -18.49 21.82 35.30
CA ARG A 263 -18.26 22.42 33.97
C ARG A 263 -18.05 21.40 32.82
N ARG A 264 -18.01 20.08 33.08
CA ARG A 264 -17.64 19.05 32.09
C ARG A 264 -18.84 18.24 31.61
N CYS A 265 -18.80 17.75 30.38
CA CYS A 265 -19.79 16.80 29.86
C CYS A 265 -19.61 15.44 30.54
N ARG A 266 -20.59 15.00 31.33
CA ARG A 266 -20.59 13.67 31.95
C ARG A 266 -21.68 12.81 31.34
N VAL A 267 -21.30 11.65 30.84
CA VAL A 267 -22.15 10.71 30.13
C VAL A 267 -22.30 9.45 30.98
N LEU A 268 -23.54 9.06 31.29
CA LEU A 268 -23.88 7.81 31.94
C LEU A 268 -24.40 6.84 30.89
N TRP A 269 -23.77 5.68 30.76
CA TRP A 269 -24.15 4.62 29.85
C TRP A 269 -24.53 3.39 30.66
N ASN A 270 -25.82 3.26 30.95
CA ASN A 270 -26.35 2.16 31.76
C ASN A 270 -26.74 0.98 30.88
N ALA A 271 -26.12 -0.17 31.12
CA ALA A 271 -26.43 -1.42 30.46
C ALA A 271 -27.86 -1.90 30.77
N ALA A 272 -28.48 -2.59 29.82
CA ALA A 272 -29.79 -3.22 30.02
C ALA A 272 -29.71 -4.42 30.97
N LYS A 273 -30.85 -4.77 31.58
CA LYS A 273 -30.95 -5.95 32.45
C LYS A 273 -30.75 -7.25 31.67
N LEU A 274 -29.84 -8.10 32.14
CA LEU A 274 -29.66 -9.46 31.64
C LEU A 274 -30.78 -10.39 32.13
N THR A 275 -31.26 -11.27 31.25
CA THR A 275 -32.18 -12.36 31.57
C THR A 275 -31.42 -13.59 32.10
N GLY A 276 -32.13 -14.52 32.74
CA GLY A 276 -31.51 -15.75 33.28
C GLY A 276 -30.85 -16.62 32.21
N GLU A 277 -31.46 -16.70 31.02
CA GLU A 277 -30.93 -17.47 29.89
C GLU A 277 -29.67 -16.84 29.29
N GLU A 278 -29.62 -15.50 29.22
CA GLU A 278 -28.43 -14.78 28.77
C GLU A 278 -27.26 -14.96 29.74
N ILE A 279 -27.54 -14.91 31.05
CA ILE A 279 -26.52 -15.21 32.08
C ILE A 279 -25.98 -16.63 31.91
N ALA A 280 -26.87 -17.62 31.78
CA ALA A 280 -26.47 -19.01 31.57
C ALA A 280 -25.64 -19.18 30.29
N THR A 281 -26.00 -18.47 29.21
CA THR A 281 -25.24 -18.48 27.95
C THR A 281 -23.82 -17.94 28.12
N LEU A 282 -23.66 -16.83 28.86
CA LEU A 282 -22.35 -16.24 29.14
C LEU A 282 -21.51 -17.13 30.08
N GLN A 283 -22.13 -17.79 31.06
CA GLN A 283 -21.46 -18.76 31.94
C GLN A 283 -21.00 -20.02 31.18
N ARG A 284 -21.85 -20.57 30.31
CA ARG A 284 -21.48 -21.72 29.45
C ARG A 284 -20.31 -21.38 28.53
N LEU A 285 -20.33 -20.17 27.96
CA LEU A 285 -19.20 -19.68 27.18
C LEU A 285 -17.91 -19.59 28.02
N TYR A 286 -18.01 -19.07 29.25
CA TYR A 286 -16.87 -19.02 30.17
C TYR A 286 -16.28 -20.41 30.42
N ILE A 287 -17.13 -21.41 30.68
CA ILE A 287 -16.72 -22.82 30.87
C ILE A 287 -16.01 -23.35 29.63
N LEU A 288 -16.60 -23.19 28.44
CA LEU A 288 -16.03 -23.66 27.17
C LEU A 288 -14.65 -23.02 26.87
N LEU A 289 -14.42 -21.80 27.35
CA LEU A 289 -13.15 -21.09 27.19
C LEU A 289 -12.09 -21.54 28.21
N HIS A 290 -12.44 -21.91 29.44
CA HIS A 290 -11.48 -22.11 30.53
C HIS A 290 -11.37 -23.54 31.07
N ASP A 291 -12.40 -24.38 30.93
CA ASP A 291 -12.37 -25.76 31.42
C ASP A 291 -11.58 -26.68 30.48
N THR A 292 -10.40 -27.11 30.94
CA THR A 292 -9.53 -28.00 30.17
C THR A 292 -10.03 -29.45 30.17
N SER A 293 -10.77 -29.87 31.20
CA SER A 293 -11.27 -31.25 31.31
C SER A 293 -12.34 -31.54 30.25
N LEU A 294 -13.27 -30.59 30.05
CA LEU A 294 -14.28 -30.67 28.99
C LEU A 294 -13.66 -30.65 27.60
N LYS A 295 -12.59 -29.86 27.41
CA LYS A 295 -11.84 -29.82 26.13
C LYS A 295 -11.17 -31.16 25.80
N GLU A 296 -10.62 -31.85 26.81
CA GLU A 296 -10.01 -33.16 26.62
C GLU A 296 -11.04 -34.26 26.34
N GLN A 297 -12.19 -34.22 27.02
CA GLN A 297 -13.23 -35.23 26.89
C GLN A 297 -14.05 -35.10 25.60
N TYR A 298 -14.37 -33.88 25.18
CA TYR A 298 -15.33 -33.61 24.10
C TYR A 298 -14.76 -32.83 22.91
N ALA A 299 -13.45 -32.52 22.90
CA ALA A 299 -12.63 -31.91 21.84
C ALA A 299 -13.38 -31.13 20.72
N GLU A 300 -13.86 -31.82 19.68
CA GLU A 300 -14.52 -31.19 18.53
C GLU A 300 -15.90 -30.61 18.86
N GLN A 301 -16.64 -31.21 19.80
CA GLN A 301 -17.93 -30.71 20.25
C GLN A 301 -17.78 -29.39 21.03
N VAL A 302 -16.73 -29.27 21.85
CA VAL A 302 -16.40 -28.01 22.57
C VAL A 302 -16.10 -26.88 21.60
N ARG A 303 -15.38 -27.16 20.51
CA ARG A 303 -15.07 -26.16 19.48
C ARG A 303 -16.36 -25.67 18.79
N ALA A 304 -17.26 -26.59 18.44
CA ALA A 304 -18.53 -26.24 17.80
C ALA A 304 -19.45 -25.46 18.74
N ALA A 305 -19.62 -25.92 19.99
CA ALA A 305 -20.41 -25.24 21.01
C ALA A 305 -19.83 -23.86 21.36
N GLY A 306 -18.50 -23.76 21.49
CA GLY A 306 -17.80 -22.51 21.77
C GLY A 306 -18.07 -21.43 20.72
N HIS A 307 -18.07 -21.78 19.44
CA HIS A 307 -18.42 -20.85 18.37
C HIS A 307 -19.88 -20.36 18.48
N THR A 308 -20.83 -21.26 18.71
CA THR A 308 -22.25 -20.90 18.82
C THR A 308 -22.52 -20.01 20.01
N HIS A 309 -22.00 -20.36 21.18
CA HIS A 309 -22.11 -19.53 22.38
C HIS A 309 -21.41 -18.18 22.21
N MET A 310 -20.33 -18.10 21.43
CA MET A 310 -19.68 -16.83 21.11
C MET A 310 -20.57 -15.91 20.27
N VAL A 311 -21.23 -16.45 19.24
CA VAL A 311 -22.18 -15.69 18.42
C VAL A 311 -23.35 -15.20 19.26
N SER A 312 -23.93 -16.06 20.10
CA SER A 312 -25.02 -15.69 21.01
C SER A 312 -24.58 -14.60 22.01
N ALA A 313 -23.40 -14.73 22.59
CA ALA A 313 -22.85 -13.73 23.50
C ALA A 313 -22.63 -12.36 22.82
N GLY A 314 -22.22 -12.34 21.55
CA GLY A 314 -22.15 -11.13 20.74
C GLY A 314 -23.51 -10.44 20.56
N LYS A 315 -24.58 -11.20 20.33
CA LYS A 315 -25.96 -10.66 20.25
C LYS A 315 -26.42 -10.07 21.59
N ILE A 316 -26.14 -10.78 22.69
CA ILE A 316 -26.43 -10.32 24.06
C ILE A 316 -25.73 -8.98 24.31
N PHE A 317 -24.44 -8.89 23.99
CA PHE A 317 -23.67 -7.65 24.12
C PHE A 317 -24.27 -6.50 23.31
N GLY A 318 -24.66 -6.76 22.05
CA GLY A 318 -25.34 -5.80 21.18
C GLY A 318 -26.65 -5.26 21.78
N ARG A 319 -27.48 -6.15 22.32
CA ARG A 319 -28.74 -5.77 22.98
C ARG A 319 -28.48 -4.92 24.22
N VAL A 320 -27.62 -5.42 25.12
CA VAL A 320 -27.41 -4.87 26.46
C VAL A 320 -26.77 -3.48 26.43
N PHE A 321 -25.81 -3.26 25.55
CA PHE A 321 -25.07 -2.01 25.50
C PHE A 321 -25.59 -1.02 24.45
N PHE A 322 -26.40 -1.43 23.48
CA PHE A 322 -26.81 -0.51 22.42
C PHE A 322 -28.31 -0.42 22.23
N LEU A 323 -29.00 -1.56 22.05
CA LEU A 323 -30.43 -1.54 21.73
C LEU A 323 -31.31 -1.15 22.92
N ASP A 324 -31.08 -1.79 24.06
CA ASP A 324 -31.91 -1.64 25.27
C ASP A 324 -31.24 -0.78 26.35
N SER A 325 -30.06 -0.22 26.05
CA SER A 325 -29.29 0.58 27.00
C SER A 325 -29.91 1.96 27.23
N LEU A 326 -29.58 2.59 28.37
CA LEU A 326 -29.95 3.96 28.66
C LEU A 326 -28.70 4.84 28.72
N VAL A 327 -28.55 5.74 27.74
CA VAL A 327 -27.47 6.73 27.72
C VAL A 327 -28.01 8.11 28.06
N THR A 328 -27.38 8.81 29.00
CA THR A 328 -27.71 10.19 29.36
C THR A 328 -26.44 11.05 29.42
N ALA A 329 -26.52 12.31 28.98
CA ALA A 329 -25.45 13.29 29.12
C ALA A 329 -25.98 14.52 29.88
N ASN A 330 -25.43 14.83 31.06
CA ASN A 330 -25.88 15.94 31.89
C ASN A 330 -27.42 16.04 32.02
N GLU A 331 -28.07 14.90 32.33
CA GLU A 331 -29.53 14.70 32.47
C GLU A 331 -30.34 14.62 31.15
N GLU A 332 -29.75 14.91 29.99
CA GLU A 332 -30.41 14.74 28.69
C GLU A 332 -30.30 13.29 28.21
N LYS A 333 -31.43 12.67 27.83
CA LYS A 333 -31.44 11.31 27.29
C LYS A 333 -30.96 11.30 25.83
N LEU A 334 -29.95 10.50 25.55
CA LEU A 334 -29.38 10.33 24.22
C LEU A 334 -29.93 9.07 23.56
N VAL A 335 -30.09 9.13 22.24
CA VAL A 335 -30.47 7.98 21.40
C VAL A 335 -29.23 7.53 20.67
N ILE A 336 -28.92 6.23 20.75
CA ILE A 336 -27.84 5.63 19.96
C ILE A 336 -28.38 5.37 18.54
N PRO A 337 -27.85 6.04 17.49
CA PRO A 337 -28.26 5.77 16.11
C PRO A 337 -27.95 4.34 15.67
N ALA A 338 -28.83 3.72 14.87
CA ALA A 338 -28.65 2.36 14.38
C ALA A 338 -27.37 2.18 13.55
N GLU A 339 -26.97 3.22 12.80
CA GLU A 339 -25.75 3.24 11.96
C GLU A 339 -24.45 3.07 12.76
N ILE A 340 -24.50 3.30 14.07
CA ILE A 340 -23.34 3.18 14.96
C ILE A 340 -23.13 1.73 15.43
N LEU A 341 -24.15 0.87 15.33
CA LEU A 341 -24.08 -0.53 15.78
C LEU A 341 -23.02 -1.33 15.02
N GLU A 342 -22.71 -0.96 13.78
CA GLU A 342 -21.73 -1.64 12.93
C GLU A 342 -20.30 -1.13 13.14
N LYS A 343 -20.10 -0.09 13.97
CA LYS A 343 -18.78 0.51 14.20
C LYS A 343 -17.90 -0.41 15.05
N THR A 344 -16.62 -0.46 14.68
CA THR A 344 -15.58 -1.26 15.34
C THR A 344 -14.65 -0.43 16.21
N SER A 345 -14.92 0.86 16.38
CA SER A 345 -14.22 1.77 17.30
C SER A 345 -15.18 2.30 18.35
N ILE A 346 -14.80 2.27 19.62
CA ILE A 346 -15.58 2.89 20.70
C ILE A 346 -15.59 4.42 20.56
N SER A 347 -14.52 5.03 20.05
CA SER A 347 -14.47 6.47 19.77
C SER A 347 -15.49 6.91 18.72
N GLU A 348 -15.72 6.11 17.68
CA GLU A 348 -16.77 6.38 16.67
C GLU A 348 -18.16 6.24 17.28
N VAL A 349 -18.36 5.26 18.18
CA VAL A 349 -19.61 5.10 18.90
C VAL A 349 -19.92 6.31 19.76
N ILE A 350 -18.93 6.78 20.52
CA ILE A 350 -19.04 7.97 21.37
C ILE A 350 -19.31 9.21 20.51
N SER A 351 -18.56 9.39 19.42
CA SER A 351 -18.71 10.50 18.49
C SER A 351 -20.16 10.66 18.02
N GLY A 352 -20.74 9.60 17.45
CA GLY A 352 -22.09 9.70 16.92
C GLY A 352 -23.18 9.70 18.00
N THR A 353 -22.94 9.14 19.19
CA THR A 353 -23.88 9.22 20.32
C THR A 353 -23.94 10.63 20.91
N LEU A 354 -22.81 11.35 20.97
CA LEU A 354 -22.73 12.70 21.56
C LEU A 354 -22.90 13.84 20.56
N ALA A 355 -22.93 13.57 19.24
CA ALA A 355 -22.97 14.59 18.20
C ALA A 355 -24.11 15.61 18.41
N SER A 356 -25.35 15.14 18.56
CA SER A 356 -26.52 16.01 18.75
C SER A 356 -26.45 16.83 20.04
N TYR A 357 -25.89 16.25 21.10
CA TYR A 357 -25.69 16.96 22.37
C TYR A 357 -24.72 18.14 22.18
N PHE A 358 -23.58 17.90 21.51
CA PHE A 358 -22.61 18.95 21.25
C PHE A 358 -23.11 20.01 20.27
N ASP A 359 -23.92 19.63 19.28
CA ASP A 359 -24.56 20.58 18.35
C ASP A 359 -25.47 21.58 19.08
N ASN A 360 -26.23 21.11 20.08
CA ASN A 360 -27.07 21.98 20.93
C ASN A 360 -26.24 22.80 21.92
N GLN A 361 -25.14 22.23 22.44
CA GLN A 361 -24.28 22.86 23.42
C GLN A 361 -23.47 24.03 22.85
N TYR A 362 -22.94 23.88 21.63
CA TYR A 362 -21.96 24.78 21.01
C TYR A 362 -22.41 25.19 19.60
N PRO A 363 -23.40 26.10 19.50
CA PRO A 363 -24.02 26.45 18.22
C PRO A 363 -23.09 27.18 17.25
N GLU A 364 -22.07 27.87 17.76
CA GLU A 364 -21.10 28.64 16.95
C GLU A 364 -19.80 27.85 16.68
N HIS A 365 -19.75 26.55 17.00
CA HIS A 365 -18.56 25.75 16.71
C HIS A 365 -18.38 25.58 15.19
N PRO A 366 -17.18 25.85 14.64
CA PRO A 366 -16.89 25.70 13.22
C PRO A 366 -17.07 24.26 12.76
N ILE A 367 -17.33 24.08 11.46
CA ILE A 367 -17.38 22.75 10.84
C ILE A 367 -16.14 22.62 9.95
N PHE A 368 -15.27 21.66 10.28
CA PHE A 368 -14.13 21.31 9.44
C PHE A 368 -14.48 20.09 8.58
N GLU A 369 -14.08 20.09 7.32
CA GLU A 369 -14.33 18.97 6.39
C GLU A 369 -13.52 17.72 6.76
N SER A 370 -12.39 17.91 7.43
CA SER A 370 -11.49 16.84 7.87
C SER A 370 -11.00 17.08 9.31
N GLN A 371 -10.26 16.10 9.85
CA GLN A 371 -9.73 16.18 11.21
C GLN A 371 -8.63 17.24 11.32
N LEU A 372 -8.84 18.23 12.17
CA LEU A 372 -7.81 19.20 12.54
C LEU A 372 -6.85 18.57 13.57
N GLY A 373 -5.61 18.30 13.16
CA GLY A 373 -4.54 17.83 14.02
C GLY A 373 -3.42 18.86 14.20
N MET A 374 -2.46 18.54 15.08
CA MET A 374 -1.31 19.43 15.35
C MET A 374 -0.39 19.61 14.14
N HIS A 375 -0.40 18.68 13.18
CA HIS A 375 0.39 18.80 11.96
C HIS A 375 -0.14 19.94 11.08
N GLU A 376 -1.45 19.97 10.86
CA GLU A 376 -2.14 21.02 10.10
C GLU A 376 -2.01 22.37 10.80
N VAL A 377 -2.12 22.40 12.14
CA VAL A 377 -1.86 23.60 12.95
C VAL A 377 -0.44 24.12 12.70
N SER A 378 0.58 23.27 12.82
CA SER A 378 1.97 23.68 12.59
C SER A 378 2.20 24.17 11.16
N ALA A 379 1.62 23.52 10.15
CA ALA A 379 1.74 23.93 8.75
C ALA A 379 1.11 25.31 8.50
N LEU A 380 -0.12 25.55 8.97
CA LEU A 380 -0.77 26.84 8.83
C LEU A 380 -0.03 27.95 9.59
N VAL A 381 0.42 27.70 10.81
CA VAL A 381 1.14 28.73 11.58
C VAL A 381 2.50 29.07 10.98
N SER A 382 3.28 28.05 10.59
CA SER A 382 4.65 28.26 10.12
C SER A 382 4.79 28.55 8.63
N GLU A 383 3.81 28.16 7.80
CA GLU A 383 3.88 28.36 6.35
C GLU A 383 2.87 29.39 5.83
N PHE A 384 1.66 29.44 6.40
CA PHE A 384 0.62 30.36 5.95
C PHE A 384 0.67 31.70 6.69
N PHE A 385 0.50 31.70 8.03
CA PHE A 385 0.47 32.93 8.83
C PHE A 385 1.82 33.65 8.90
N SER A 386 2.94 32.94 8.70
CA SER A 386 4.27 33.55 8.55
C SER A 386 4.49 34.23 7.18
N GLY A 387 3.63 33.96 6.20
CA GLY A 387 3.77 34.40 4.81
C GLY A 387 4.73 33.57 3.95
N ALA A 388 5.36 32.52 4.49
CA ALA A 388 6.42 31.77 3.82
C ALA A 388 5.97 31.00 2.56
N LYS A 389 4.74 30.45 2.52
CA LYS A 389 4.19 29.68 1.39
C LYS A 389 2.69 29.90 1.20
N HIS A 390 2.22 31.14 1.35
CA HIS A 390 0.79 31.44 1.23
C HIS A 390 0.20 31.07 -0.14
N ASP A 391 0.99 31.12 -1.23
CA ASP A 391 0.55 30.77 -2.59
C ASP A 391 0.54 29.25 -2.87
N SER A 392 0.99 28.41 -1.93
CA SER A 392 1.06 26.96 -2.15
C SER A 392 -0.35 26.35 -2.22
N PRO A 393 -0.68 25.54 -3.25
CA PRO A 393 -1.99 24.91 -3.36
C PRO A 393 -2.36 24.05 -2.16
N GLU A 394 -1.39 23.37 -1.55
CA GLU A 394 -1.58 22.55 -0.35
C GLU A 394 -1.97 23.42 0.85
N ILE A 395 -1.29 24.54 1.03
CA ILE A 395 -1.52 25.46 2.14
C ILE A 395 -2.83 26.23 1.95
N GLN A 396 -3.15 26.63 0.72
CA GLN A 396 -4.45 27.24 0.38
C GLN A 396 -5.61 26.31 0.72
N ARG A 397 -5.47 25.00 0.43
CA ARG A 397 -6.47 24.01 0.83
C ARG A 397 -6.58 23.84 2.34
N LEU A 398 -5.46 23.88 3.08
CA LEU A 398 -5.52 23.88 4.54
C LEU A 398 -6.20 25.15 5.08
N ALA A 399 -5.94 26.31 4.46
CA ALA A 399 -6.57 27.58 4.83
C ALA A 399 -8.08 27.53 4.58
N GLU A 400 -8.52 27.02 3.43
CA GLU A 400 -9.93 26.74 3.12
C GLU A 400 -10.57 25.81 4.15
N THR A 401 -9.90 24.71 4.48
CA THR A 401 -10.49 23.64 5.32
C THR A 401 -10.58 24.05 6.80
N TYR A 402 -9.62 24.81 7.32
CA TYR A 402 -9.49 25.07 8.76
C TYR A 402 -9.49 26.55 9.14
N ALA A 403 -8.78 27.41 8.41
CA ALA A 403 -8.67 28.83 8.76
C ALA A 403 -9.92 29.62 8.39
N PHE A 404 -10.58 29.27 7.27
CA PHE A 404 -11.79 29.94 6.80
C PHE A 404 -13.01 29.67 7.70
N PRO A 405 -13.31 28.42 8.14
CA PRO A 405 -14.38 28.17 9.10
C PRO A 405 -14.19 28.86 10.46
N LEU A 406 -12.93 29.12 10.84
CA LEU A 406 -12.59 29.88 12.05
C LEU A 406 -12.68 31.40 11.87
N GLY A 407 -12.91 31.88 10.64
CA GLY A 407 -12.90 33.32 10.33
C GLY A 407 -11.53 33.96 10.46
N LEU A 408 -10.43 33.24 10.21
CA LEU A 408 -9.06 33.76 10.25
C LEU A 408 -8.57 34.28 8.89
N VAL A 409 -9.29 33.94 7.82
CA VAL A 409 -8.98 34.30 6.44
C VAL A 409 -10.24 34.74 5.71
N LYS A 410 -10.08 35.48 4.62
CA LYS A 410 -11.14 35.80 3.67
C LYS A 410 -10.76 35.35 2.27
N GLU A 411 -11.76 35.05 1.46
CA GLU A 411 -11.58 34.75 0.05
C GLU A 411 -11.43 36.08 -0.73
N ASP A 412 -10.31 36.23 -1.44
CA ASP A 412 -10.08 37.31 -2.39
C ASP A 412 -9.67 36.70 -3.74
N ARG A 413 -10.49 36.95 -4.78
CA ARG A 413 -10.25 36.49 -6.16
C ARG A 413 -9.97 34.98 -6.32
N GLY A 414 -10.53 34.15 -5.46
CA GLY A 414 -10.38 32.68 -5.49
C GLY A 414 -9.16 32.16 -4.72
N GLU A 415 -8.47 33.01 -3.97
CA GLU A 415 -7.42 32.63 -3.02
C GLU A 415 -7.81 33.06 -1.60
N TYR A 416 -7.35 32.30 -0.60
CA TYR A 416 -7.55 32.65 0.80
C TYR A 416 -6.40 33.52 1.27
N VAL A 417 -6.76 34.70 1.78
CA VAL A 417 -5.83 35.70 2.30
C VAL A 417 -6.12 35.92 3.78
N VAL A 418 -5.05 36.06 4.57
CA VAL A 418 -5.12 36.40 6.00
C VAL A 418 -5.89 37.71 6.19
N LEU A 419 -6.77 37.78 7.19
CA LEU A 419 -7.54 38.99 7.51
C LEU A 419 -6.63 40.20 7.79
N GLY A 420 -7.14 41.41 7.57
CA GLY A 420 -6.44 42.65 7.90
C GLY A 420 -6.52 43.01 9.39
N GLU A 421 -5.69 43.97 9.82
CA GLU A 421 -5.63 44.38 11.24
C GLU A 421 -6.94 44.88 11.84
N GLU A 422 -7.80 45.54 11.05
CA GLU A 422 -9.11 46.02 11.50
C GLU A 422 -10.07 44.85 11.75
N GLU A 423 -10.08 43.87 10.85
CA GLU A 423 -10.95 42.70 10.88
C GLU A 423 -10.59 41.74 12.04
N VAL A 424 -9.30 41.67 12.41
CA VAL A 424 -8.84 40.87 13.57
C VAL A 424 -9.54 41.28 14.87
N ASN A 425 -9.82 42.57 15.05
CA ASN A 425 -10.46 43.07 16.26
C ASN A 425 -11.96 42.76 16.31
N GLU A 426 -12.59 42.38 15.20
CA GLU A 426 -14.00 42.00 15.13
C GLU A 426 -14.25 40.52 15.48
N LEU A 427 -13.20 39.70 15.48
CA LEU A 427 -13.30 38.28 15.77
C LEU A 427 -13.61 38.03 17.25
N SER A 428 -14.77 37.41 17.54
CA SER A 428 -15.25 37.10 18.90
C SER A 428 -14.21 36.34 19.75
N ALA A 429 -13.51 35.36 19.15
CA ALA A 429 -12.47 34.61 19.85
C ALA A 429 -11.25 35.48 20.19
N ALA A 430 -10.82 36.37 19.27
CA ALA A 430 -9.72 37.30 19.51
C ALA A 430 -10.06 38.29 20.63
N GLN A 431 -11.28 38.86 20.61
CA GLN A 431 -11.75 39.78 21.65
C GLN A 431 -11.72 39.13 23.04
N LYS A 432 -12.23 37.90 23.17
CA LYS A 432 -12.20 37.17 24.45
C LYS A 432 -10.78 36.98 24.99
N ILE A 433 -9.82 36.62 24.12
CA ILE A 433 -8.42 36.43 24.50
C ILE A 433 -7.76 37.76 24.89
N LEU A 434 -7.92 38.79 24.05
CA LEU A 434 -7.30 40.10 24.28
C LEU A 434 -7.85 40.78 25.54
N SER A 435 -9.17 40.71 25.78
CA SER A 435 -9.77 41.22 27.03
C SER A 435 -9.30 40.46 28.27
N ALA A 436 -9.08 39.15 28.18
CA ALA A 436 -8.51 38.37 29.28
C ALA A 436 -7.05 38.77 29.55
N LEU A 437 -6.26 39.00 28.50
CA LEU A 437 -4.87 39.46 28.61
C LEU A 437 -4.78 40.88 29.19
N GLU A 438 -5.73 41.76 28.88
CA GLU A 438 -5.81 43.11 29.47
C GLU A 438 -6.13 43.12 30.96
N GLN A 439 -6.87 42.11 31.44
CA GLN A 439 -7.24 41.96 32.86
C GLN A 439 -6.17 41.24 33.68
N SER A 440 -5.11 40.73 33.05
CA SER A 440 -4.02 40.02 33.72
C SER A 440 -3.02 40.98 34.36
N ASP A 441 -2.82 40.86 35.67
CA ASP A 441 -1.91 41.72 36.46
C ASP A 441 -0.43 41.59 36.03
N ASP A 442 0.01 40.37 35.65
CA ASP A 442 1.40 40.06 35.32
C ASP A 442 1.78 40.33 33.84
N GLY A 443 0.84 40.84 33.03
CA GLY A 443 1.04 41.09 31.60
C GLY A 443 1.27 39.85 30.73
N THR A 444 1.13 38.65 31.30
CA THR A 444 1.22 37.34 30.62
C THR A 444 0.03 36.49 31.02
N LEU A 445 -0.67 35.90 30.03
CA LEU A 445 -1.82 35.02 30.25
C LEU A 445 -1.45 33.57 29.92
N ALA A 446 -1.59 32.66 30.88
CA ALA A 446 -1.22 31.25 30.72
C ALA A 446 -2.19 30.50 29.79
N LEU A 447 -1.70 29.50 29.04
CA LEU A 447 -2.54 28.68 28.16
C LEU A 447 -3.65 27.95 28.93
N ASP A 448 -3.38 27.52 30.16
CA ASP A 448 -4.36 26.87 31.05
C ASP A 448 -5.55 27.76 31.42
N GLU A 449 -5.40 29.07 31.32
CA GLU A 449 -6.46 30.06 31.53
C GLU A 449 -7.20 30.37 30.22
N ILE A 450 -6.51 30.28 29.08
CA ILE A 450 -7.08 30.50 27.74
C ILE A 450 -7.97 29.33 27.32
N TYR A 451 -7.54 28.08 27.57
CA TYR A 451 -8.26 26.90 27.11
C TYR A 451 -9.74 26.85 27.55
N PRO A 452 -10.08 27.14 28.83
CA PRO A 452 -11.47 27.21 29.27
C PRO A 452 -12.27 28.31 28.58
N ILE A 453 -11.68 29.49 28.33
CA ILE A 453 -12.38 30.67 27.77
C ILE A 453 -12.96 30.35 26.38
N LEU A 454 -12.19 29.65 25.55
CA LEU A 454 -12.61 29.30 24.19
C LEU A 454 -13.39 27.97 24.10
N ARG A 455 -13.31 27.13 25.13
CA ARG A 455 -14.10 25.89 25.28
C ARG A 455 -15.52 26.15 25.81
N GLU A 456 -15.77 27.30 26.41
CA GLU A 456 -17.09 27.71 26.87
C GLU A 456 -18.05 28.02 25.71
N ARG A 457 -19.36 28.04 26.02
CA ARG A 457 -20.40 28.43 25.06
C ARG A 457 -20.16 29.88 24.59
N PRO A 458 -20.46 30.21 23.31
CA PRO A 458 -21.09 29.37 22.29
C PRO A 458 -20.10 28.57 21.41
N LEU A 459 -18.79 28.77 21.58
CA LEU A 459 -17.76 28.32 20.63
C LEU A 459 -17.36 26.85 20.81
N GLY A 460 -17.04 26.41 22.03
CA GLY A 460 -16.69 25.01 22.30
C GLY A 460 -15.41 24.49 21.66
N LEU A 461 -14.42 25.35 21.33
CA LEU A 461 -13.27 24.97 20.49
C LEU A 461 -12.35 23.92 21.11
N ALA A 462 -11.93 22.95 20.30
CA ALA A 462 -10.85 22.01 20.63
C ALA A 462 -9.47 22.69 20.67
N LYS A 463 -8.49 22.10 21.36
CA LYS A 463 -7.17 22.71 21.62
C LYS A 463 -6.47 23.15 20.33
N GLU A 464 -6.53 22.33 19.29
CA GLU A 464 -5.89 22.55 18.00
C GLU A 464 -6.44 23.81 17.29
N ALA A 465 -7.76 24.01 17.34
CA ALA A 465 -8.40 25.22 16.79
C ALA A 465 -8.01 26.47 17.58
N GLN A 466 -7.87 26.35 18.89
CA GLN A 466 -7.42 27.46 19.74
C GLN A 466 -5.97 27.85 19.42
N HIS A 467 -5.09 26.88 19.17
CA HIS A 467 -3.70 27.12 18.76
C HIS A 467 -3.61 27.87 17.42
N LEU A 468 -4.48 27.55 16.45
CA LEU A 468 -4.56 28.33 15.20
C LEU A 468 -4.90 29.80 15.45
N ILE A 469 -5.91 30.07 16.28
CA ILE A 469 -6.30 31.44 16.65
C ILE A 469 -5.13 32.17 17.31
N LEU A 470 -4.42 31.51 18.24
CA LEU A 470 -3.26 32.12 18.90
C LEU A 470 -2.12 32.40 17.92
N GLY A 471 -1.79 31.46 17.01
CA GLY A 471 -0.77 31.66 15.98
C GLY A 471 -1.11 32.83 15.04
N PHE A 472 -2.39 32.96 14.67
CA PHE A 472 -2.91 34.09 13.92
C PHE A 472 -2.79 35.43 14.66
N LEU A 473 -3.02 35.47 15.98
CA LEU A 473 -2.83 36.70 16.75
C LEU A 473 -1.35 37.12 16.84
N VAL A 474 -0.43 36.15 16.87
CA VAL A 474 1.01 36.43 16.83
C VAL A 474 1.42 36.97 15.47
N SER A 475 0.87 36.46 14.36
CA SER A 475 1.23 36.97 13.02
C SER A 475 0.80 38.43 12.82
N HIS A 476 -0.27 38.87 13.48
CA HIS A 476 -0.75 40.26 13.48
C HIS A 476 -0.08 41.15 14.53
N ARG A 477 0.98 40.68 15.18
CA ARG A 477 1.66 41.42 16.25
C ARG A 477 0.70 41.88 17.36
N LYS A 478 -0.39 41.14 17.61
CA LYS A 478 -1.31 41.45 18.73
C LYS A 478 -0.81 40.85 20.03
N VAL A 479 -0.14 39.70 19.95
CA VAL A 479 0.47 39.00 21.08
C VAL A 479 1.81 38.37 20.67
N GLU A 480 2.60 37.95 21.65
CA GLU A 480 3.79 37.11 21.50
C GLU A 480 3.62 35.86 22.36
N PHE A 481 4.12 34.70 21.91
CA PHE A 481 4.17 33.52 22.78
C PHE A 481 5.27 33.68 23.82
N VAL A 482 5.01 33.24 25.05
CA VAL A 482 5.98 33.15 26.13
C VAL A 482 6.24 31.67 26.40
N THR A 483 7.49 31.25 26.26
CA THR A 483 7.91 29.88 26.55
C THR A 483 8.04 29.63 28.06
N THR A 484 8.09 28.36 28.46
CA THR A 484 8.35 27.95 29.86
C THR A 484 9.68 28.48 30.41
N LYS A 485 10.64 28.84 29.54
CA LYS A 485 11.93 29.45 29.89
C LYS A 485 11.88 30.98 29.97
N GLY A 486 10.75 31.60 29.62
CA GLY A 486 10.57 33.05 29.56
C GLY A 486 11.00 33.69 28.23
N ASP A 487 11.48 32.91 27.26
CA ASP A 487 11.78 33.40 25.91
C ASP A 487 10.49 33.78 25.18
N ARG A 488 10.56 34.81 24.33
CA ARG A 488 9.42 35.30 23.55
C ARG A 488 9.52 34.92 22.08
N ILE A 489 8.45 34.35 21.53
CA ILE A 489 8.31 34.04 20.11
C ILE A 489 7.34 35.06 19.52
N ASN A 490 7.87 35.91 18.64
CA ASN A 490 7.09 36.92 17.92
C ASN A 490 6.79 36.45 16.49
N HIS A 491 6.12 37.31 15.70
CA HIS A 491 5.77 37.03 14.31
C HIS A 491 6.97 36.60 13.43
N ARG A 492 8.20 37.07 13.73
CA ARG A 492 9.41 36.76 12.95
C ARG A 492 9.88 35.32 13.14
N SER A 493 9.52 34.70 14.26
CA SER A 493 9.92 33.33 14.61
C SER A 493 8.79 32.32 14.41
N LEU A 494 7.64 32.74 13.85
CA LEU A 494 6.51 31.85 13.58
C LEU A 494 6.84 30.82 12.50
N ASP A 495 7.77 31.11 11.58
CA ASP A 495 8.20 30.17 10.53
C ASP A 495 9.07 29.03 11.08
N LEU A 496 9.53 29.14 12.33
CA LEU A 496 10.18 28.05 13.04
C LEU A 496 9.13 27.07 13.56
N LYS A 497 9.49 25.78 13.61
CA LYS A 497 8.61 24.74 14.14
C LYS A 497 8.32 25.01 15.62
N ILE A 498 7.10 25.49 15.90
CA ILE A 498 6.63 25.74 17.25
C ILE A 498 6.41 24.41 17.98
N ILE A 499 7.01 24.29 19.16
CA ILE A 499 6.75 23.20 20.10
C ILE A 499 5.73 23.73 21.11
N TRP A 500 4.47 23.36 20.93
CA TRP A 500 3.37 23.89 21.74
C TRP A 500 3.48 23.54 23.22
N ASP A 501 4.08 22.40 23.55
CA ASP A 501 4.34 21.99 24.94
C ASP A 501 5.35 22.90 25.66
N ASP A 502 6.19 23.61 24.90
CA ASP A 502 7.15 24.58 25.46
C ASP A 502 6.53 25.97 25.66
N ILE A 503 5.31 26.22 25.18
CA ILE A 503 4.61 27.50 25.34
C ILE A 503 3.87 27.50 26.68
N PHE A 504 4.22 28.45 27.54
CA PHE A 504 3.53 28.70 28.81
C PHE A 504 2.27 29.56 28.61
N GLY A 505 2.36 30.60 27.78
CA GLY A 505 1.28 31.59 27.63
C GLY A 505 1.53 32.62 26.52
N ILE A 506 0.79 33.72 26.58
CA ILE A 506 0.91 34.86 25.65
C ILE A 506 1.14 36.18 26.40
N ALA A 507 1.81 37.14 25.76
CA ALA A 507 2.08 38.49 26.29
C ALA A 507 1.95 39.58 25.21
N LYS A 508 1.97 40.86 25.61
CA LYS A 508 1.96 42.01 24.67
C LYS A 508 3.33 42.18 23.95
N PRO A 509 3.37 42.61 22.67
CA PRO A 509 4.62 42.78 21.91
C PRO A 509 5.54 43.91 22.40
N ASN A 510 6.84 43.82 22.10
CA ASN A 510 7.83 44.89 22.32
C ASN A 510 8.02 45.75 21.04
N GLU A 511 7.86 47.08 21.09
CA GLU A 511 8.11 47.99 19.96
C GLU A 511 9.62 48.32 19.81
N VAL A 512 10.16 48.28 18.57
CA VAL A 512 11.50 48.80 18.22
C VAL A 512 11.35 49.75 17.02
N GLU A 513 11.66 51.05 17.18
CA GLU A 513 11.68 52.04 16.10
C GLU A 513 13.10 52.15 15.49
N PHE A 514 13.23 52.13 14.16
CA PHE A 514 14.51 52.28 13.44
C PHE A 514 14.82 53.74 13.10
N ASP A 515 16.10 54.15 13.19
CA ASP A 515 16.53 55.50 12.80
C ASP A 515 16.90 55.63 11.30
N TYR A 516 16.91 56.86 10.77
CA TYR A 516 17.21 57.14 9.37
C TYR A 516 18.64 56.76 8.93
N ALA A 517 19.61 56.74 9.85
CA ALA A 517 20.99 56.38 9.53
C ALA A 517 21.11 54.87 9.28
N MET A 518 20.41 54.07 10.08
CA MET A 518 20.35 52.62 9.94
C MET A 518 19.66 52.21 8.64
N LEU A 519 18.54 52.85 8.28
CA LEU A 519 17.84 52.59 7.01
C LEU A 519 18.70 52.97 5.78
N THR A 520 19.46 54.07 5.87
CA THR A 520 20.41 54.46 4.81
C THR A 520 21.49 53.39 4.63
N GLY A 521 21.98 52.81 5.73
CA GLY A 521 22.96 51.71 5.70
C GLY A 521 22.46 50.49 4.94
N TRP A 522 21.19 50.11 5.13
CA TRP A 522 20.57 48.98 4.42
C TRP A 522 20.41 49.24 2.91
N ALA A 523 20.00 50.45 2.52
CA ALA A 523 19.91 50.81 1.11
C ALA A 523 21.28 50.70 0.41
N ARG A 524 22.36 51.16 1.06
CA ARG A 524 23.73 51.02 0.53
C ARG A 524 24.18 49.57 0.46
N ALA A 525 23.92 48.77 1.49
CA ALA A 525 24.37 47.38 1.56
C ALA A 525 23.77 46.51 0.44
N ILE A 526 22.50 46.73 0.08
CA ILE A 526 21.80 45.94 -0.94
C ILE A 526 22.17 46.37 -2.35
N THR A 527 22.16 47.68 -2.60
CA THR A 527 22.47 48.24 -3.93
C THR A 527 23.98 48.24 -4.21
N LYS A 528 24.81 48.05 -3.17
CA LYS A 528 26.27 48.27 -3.20
C LYS A 528 26.64 49.70 -3.64
N ASN A 529 25.73 50.65 -3.50
CA ASN A 529 25.92 52.03 -3.88
C ASN A 529 26.23 52.91 -2.66
N GLU A 530 27.51 53.16 -2.41
CA GLU A 530 27.97 54.01 -1.29
C GLU A 530 27.64 55.50 -1.45
N SER A 531 27.18 55.95 -2.63
CA SER A 531 26.92 57.37 -2.88
C SER A 531 25.56 57.87 -2.37
N ILE A 532 24.70 57.01 -1.83
CA ILE A 532 23.36 57.37 -1.32
C ILE A 532 23.51 58.26 -0.08
N GLU A 533 22.98 59.50 -0.11
CA GLU A 533 22.98 60.43 1.03
C GLU A 533 22.02 59.97 2.15
N VAL A 534 22.27 60.37 3.41
CA VAL A 534 21.38 60.03 4.56
C VAL A 534 19.98 60.62 4.34
N PHE A 535 18.93 59.88 4.72
CA PHE A 535 17.50 60.19 4.51
C PHE A 535 16.93 61.42 5.24
N ASN A 536 17.75 62.46 5.42
CA ASN A 536 17.37 63.71 6.08
C ASN A 536 16.78 64.73 5.09
N GLY A 537 16.65 64.40 3.79
CA GLY A 537 16.09 65.27 2.75
C GLY A 537 15.61 64.50 1.51
N VAL A 538 14.86 65.19 0.63
CA VAL A 538 14.21 64.60 -0.56
C VAL A 538 15.21 63.94 -1.51
N LYS A 539 16.38 64.57 -1.72
CA LYS A 539 17.43 64.07 -2.61
C LYS A 539 17.97 62.69 -2.22
N GLY A 540 18.24 62.46 -0.92
CA GLY A 540 18.74 61.15 -0.45
C GLY A 540 17.71 60.03 -0.58
N ARG A 541 16.41 60.36 -0.48
CA ARG A 541 15.32 59.41 -0.73
C ARG A 541 15.18 59.08 -2.22
N ASP A 542 15.25 60.09 -3.10
CA ASP A 542 15.18 59.90 -4.54
C ASP A 542 16.37 59.07 -5.07
N ASP A 543 17.59 59.35 -4.59
CA ASP A 543 18.80 58.59 -4.93
C ASP A 543 18.69 57.12 -4.49
N ALA A 544 18.10 56.86 -3.32
CA ALA A 544 17.87 55.50 -2.83
C ALA A 544 16.82 54.74 -3.64
N ILE A 545 15.70 55.38 -3.97
CA ILE A 545 14.65 54.78 -4.83
C ILE A 545 15.23 54.44 -6.20
N GLY A 546 16.02 55.33 -6.80
CA GLY A 546 16.69 55.07 -8.07
C GLY A 546 17.61 53.84 -8.03
N ALA A 547 18.49 53.77 -7.03
CA ALA A 547 19.42 52.65 -6.87
C ALA A 547 18.70 51.31 -6.57
N LEU A 548 17.62 51.33 -5.78
CA LEU A 548 16.81 50.15 -5.49
C LEU A 548 16.03 49.67 -6.73
N SER A 549 15.58 50.59 -7.57
CA SER A 549 14.94 50.26 -8.86
C SER A 549 15.92 49.60 -9.82
N GLU A 550 17.15 50.12 -9.96
CA GLU A 550 18.19 49.51 -10.80
C GLU A 550 18.57 48.10 -10.31
N TRP A 551 18.63 47.90 -9.00
CA TRP A 551 18.87 46.58 -8.41
C TRP A 551 17.73 45.61 -8.74
N LEU A 552 16.47 46.05 -8.61
CA LEU A 552 15.28 45.25 -8.92
C LEU A 552 15.26 44.83 -10.39
N ASP A 553 15.55 45.75 -11.31
CA ASP A 553 15.61 45.45 -12.75
C ASP A 553 16.70 44.40 -13.07
N SER A 554 17.87 44.51 -12.43
CA SER A 554 18.97 43.55 -12.58
C SER A 554 18.61 42.16 -12.03
N TRP A 555 17.94 42.12 -10.88
CA TRP A 555 17.45 40.88 -10.28
C TRP A 555 16.44 40.16 -11.18
N GLU A 556 15.47 40.89 -11.74
CA GLU A 556 14.46 40.35 -12.64
C GLU A 556 15.07 39.83 -13.94
N GLN A 557 16.05 40.53 -14.53
CA GLN A 557 16.75 40.09 -15.74
C GLN A 557 17.56 38.79 -15.54
N THR A 558 18.08 38.57 -14.33
CA THR A 558 18.88 37.38 -14.03
C THR A 558 18.01 36.11 -14.07
N ALA A 559 16.73 36.23 -13.72
CA ALA A 559 15.71 35.18 -13.81
C ALA A 559 16.13 33.86 -13.13
N VAL A 560 16.80 33.95 -11.97
CA VAL A 560 17.40 32.80 -11.25
C VAL A 560 16.37 31.70 -11.00
N PHE A 561 15.21 32.03 -10.43
CA PHE A 561 14.17 31.04 -10.12
C PHE A 561 13.50 30.46 -11.36
N GLU A 562 13.33 31.23 -12.44
CA GLU A 562 12.81 30.67 -13.70
C GLU A 562 13.78 29.65 -14.30
N LYS A 563 15.08 29.95 -14.28
CA LYS A 563 16.12 29.02 -14.75
C LYS A 563 16.20 27.79 -13.87
N PHE A 564 16.09 27.97 -12.55
CA PHE A 564 16.07 26.88 -11.57
C PHE A 564 14.86 25.95 -11.77
N ASN A 565 13.66 26.50 -11.92
CA ASN A 565 12.43 25.72 -12.10
C ASN A 565 12.34 25.01 -13.47
N LYS A 566 13.16 25.40 -14.45
CA LYS A 566 13.32 24.69 -15.73
C LYS A 566 14.26 23.48 -15.64
N LEU A 567 14.97 23.32 -14.53
CA LEU A 567 15.86 22.17 -14.32
C LEU A 567 15.03 20.90 -14.07
N PRO A 568 15.45 19.73 -14.62
CA PRO A 568 14.78 18.46 -14.32
C PRO A 568 14.94 18.06 -12.85
N ASP A 569 13.92 17.41 -12.28
CA ASP A 569 13.94 17.00 -10.87
C ASP A 569 15.07 16.00 -10.56
N GLU A 570 15.49 15.18 -11.54
CA GLU A 570 16.51 14.15 -11.31
C GLU A 570 17.91 14.71 -11.03
N ILE A 571 18.14 15.99 -11.35
CA ILE A 571 19.41 16.66 -11.08
C ILE A 571 19.39 17.47 -9.78
N LEU A 572 18.23 17.63 -9.15
CA LEU A 572 18.09 18.39 -7.91
C LEU A 572 18.37 17.51 -6.69
N ASN A 573 19.08 18.07 -5.71
CA ASN A 573 19.23 17.46 -4.40
C ASN A 573 18.66 18.36 -3.31
N THR A 574 18.38 17.78 -2.14
CA THR A 574 17.76 18.48 -1.01
C THR A 574 18.59 19.67 -0.52
N ARG A 575 19.92 19.64 -0.69
CA ARG A 575 20.80 20.75 -0.32
C ARG A 575 20.59 21.95 -1.22
N ILE A 576 20.63 21.76 -2.54
CA ILE A 576 20.42 22.85 -3.52
C ILE A 576 18.99 23.38 -3.43
N TRP A 577 18.01 22.50 -3.21
CA TRP A 577 16.64 22.93 -2.97
C TRP A 577 16.55 23.83 -1.72
N ARG A 578 17.18 23.46 -0.60
CA ARG A 578 17.24 24.33 0.60
C ARG A 578 17.93 25.66 0.31
N VAL A 579 19.02 25.67 -0.47
CA VAL A 579 19.68 26.92 -0.87
C VAL A 579 18.71 27.80 -1.67
N SER A 580 17.98 27.23 -2.64
CA SER A 580 16.99 27.97 -3.42
C SER A 580 15.89 28.59 -2.56
N VAL A 581 15.34 27.84 -1.61
CA VAL A 581 14.31 28.33 -0.67
C VAL A 581 14.85 29.47 0.19
N ARG A 582 16.11 29.39 0.64
CA ARG A 582 16.73 30.47 1.44
C ARG A 582 16.97 31.72 0.61
N VAL A 583 17.37 31.58 -0.66
CA VAL A 583 17.54 32.70 -1.59
C VAL A 583 16.17 33.34 -1.90
N GLU A 584 15.11 32.55 -2.04
CA GLU A 584 13.75 33.04 -2.27
C GLU A 584 13.20 33.80 -1.07
N LYS A 585 13.33 33.22 0.14
CA LYS A 585 12.93 33.87 1.40
C LYS A 585 13.68 35.17 1.69
N SER A 586 14.90 35.34 1.15
CA SER A 586 15.70 36.55 1.33
C SER A 586 15.54 37.50 0.15
N PHE A 587 16.26 37.28 -0.95
CA PHE A 587 16.27 38.19 -2.10
C PHE A 587 14.93 38.22 -2.86
N GLY A 588 14.15 37.14 -2.85
CA GLY A 588 12.79 37.15 -3.39
C GLY A 588 11.83 38.04 -2.57
N ALA A 589 11.90 37.97 -1.24
CA ALA A 589 11.14 38.83 -0.34
C ALA A 589 11.58 40.31 -0.42
N VAL A 590 12.89 40.55 -0.52
CA VAL A 590 13.44 41.89 -0.79
C VAL A 590 12.89 42.43 -2.09
N ALA A 591 12.95 41.66 -3.18
CA ALA A 591 12.42 42.09 -4.48
C ALA A 591 10.91 42.44 -4.43
N LYS A 592 10.09 41.63 -3.75
CA LYS A 592 8.65 41.93 -3.52
C LYS A 592 8.45 43.24 -2.73
N THR A 593 9.26 43.45 -1.71
CA THR A 593 9.21 44.66 -0.88
C THR A 593 9.63 45.89 -1.69
N LEU A 594 10.74 45.81 -2.43
CA LEU A 594 11.23 46.89 -3.28
C LEU A 594 10.24 47.24 -4.39
N ARG A 595 9.57 46.24 -4.99
CA ARG A 595 8.50 46.49 -5.94
C ARG A 595 7.36 47.32 -5.32
N SER A 596 6.97 47.00 -4.08
CA SER A 596 5.94 47.74 -3.35
C SER A 596 6.36 49.20 -3.05
N ILE A 597 7.65 49.44 -2.81
CA ILE A 597 8.20 50.80 -2.65
C ILE A 597 8.13 51.55 -3.99
N VAL A 598 8.55 50.92 -5.10
CA VAL A 598 8.56 51.53 -6.44
C VAL A 598 7.13 51.83 -6.93
N GLU A 599 6.16 50.97 -6.61
CA GLU A 599 4.73 51.17 -6.91
C GLU A 599 4.03 52.16 -5.98
N GLY A 600 4.68 52.56 -4.88
CA GLY A 600 4.15 53.53 -3.90
C GLY A 600 3.11 52.97 -2.93
N SER A 601 2.97 51.64 -2.81
CA SER A 601 2.05 50.98 -1.87
C SER A 601 2.61 50.90 -0.44
N VAL A 602 3.93 51.03 -0.28
CA VAL A 602 4.64 51.06 1.01
C VAL A 602 5.62 52.24 1.00
N THR A 603 5.80 52.90 2.15
CA THR A 603 6.78 54.00 2.27
C THR A 603 8.22 53.48 2.15
N LEU A 604 9.18 54.34 1.79
CA LEU A 604 10.58 53.95 1.71
C LEU A 604 11.11 53.47 3.07
N GLU A 605 10.73 54.15 4.16
CA GLU A 605 11.13 53.82 5.51
C GLU A 605 10.59 52.45 5.95
N ASP A 606 9.28 52.22 5.80
CA ASP A 606 8.66 50.94 6.16
C ASP A 606 9.21 49.80 5.28
N GLY A 607 9.43 50.08 4.00
CA GLY A 607 10.00 49.13 3.07
C GLY A 607 11.44 48.75 3.41
N LEU A 608 12.29 49.72 3.75
CA LEU A 608 13.66 49.46 4.16
C LEU A 608 13.75 48.80 5.54
N GLN A 609 12.81 49.09 6.44
CA GLN A 609 12.68 48.35 7.69
C GLN A 609 12.36 46.87 7.42
N ARG A 610 11.38 46.56 6.56
CA ARG A 610 11.07 45.16 6.17
C ARG A 610 12.27 44.45 5.54
N VAL A 611 13.04 45.20 4.75
CA VAL A 611 14.28 44.70 4.14
C VAL A 611 15.36 44.40 5.18
N ALA A 612 15.57 45.28 6.17
CA ALA A 612 16.48 45.06 7.28
C ALA A 612 16.07 43.83 8.12
N GLU A 613 14.77 43.73 8.40
CA GLU A 613 14.16 42.60 9.13
C GLU A 613 14.35 41.27 8.39
N THR A 614 14.33 41.27 7.05
CA THR A 614 14.58 40.07 6.23
C THR A 614 15.98 39.45 6.48
N PHE A 615 16.94 40.26 6.94
CA PHE A 615 18.30 39.84 7.25
C PHE A 615 18.60 39.88 8.76
N PHE A 616 17.57 39.88 9.62
CA PHE A 616 17.70 39.96 11.08
C PHE A 616 18.55 41.14 11.56
N ASP A 617 18.51 42.25 10.83
CA ASP A 617 19.33 43.43 11.11
C ASP A 617 20.86 43.13 11.15
N SER A 618 21.30 42.06 10.48
CA SER A 618 22.69 41.58 10.48
C SER A 618 23.33 41.64 9.09
N ALA A 619 24.44 42.39 9.00
CA ALA A 619 25.25 42.42 7.77
C ALA A 619 25.91 41.05 7.48
N GLU A 620 26.26 40.27 8.51
CA GLU A 620 26.83 38.93 8.35
C GLU A 620 25.84 37.98 7.67
N GLU A 621 24.55 38.09 8.03
CA GLU A 621 23.49 37.30 7.41
C GLU A 621 23.30 37.68 5.94
N LEU A 622 23.31 38.98 5.61
CA LEU A 622 23.29 39.44 4.22
C LEU A 622 24.43 38.82 3.41
N PHE A 623 25.66 38.83 3.93
CA PHE A 623 26.80 38.19 3.26
C PHE A 623 26.65 36.68 3.11
N ALA A 624 26.09 35.99 4.11
CA ALA A 624 25.80 34.56 4.03
C ALA A 624 24.77 34.27 2.92
N ARG A 625 23.74 35.10 2.77
CA ARG A 625 22.73 34.96 1.71
C ARG A 625 23.28 35.26 0.32
N ILE A 626 24.19 36.23 0.18
CA ILE A 626 24.90 36.49 -1.09
C ILE A 626 25.68 35.24 -1.53
N ASN A 627 26.33 34.54 -0.59
CA ASN A 627 27.03 33.30 -0.91
C ASN A 627 26.08 32.18 -1.34
N ASP A 628 24.93 32.03 -0.69
CA ASP A 628 23.88 31.08 -1.09
C ASP A 628 23.40 31.36 -2.53
N LEU A 629 23.18 32.63 -2.89
CA LEU A 629 22.79 33.03 -4.25
C LEU A 629 23.85 32.62 -5.27
N ARG A 630 25.14 32.90 -5.00
CA ARG A 630 26.24 32.51 -5.90
C ARG A 630 26.33 31.00 -6.11
N VAL A 631 26.16 30.22 -5.03
CA VAL A 631 26.13 28.75 -5.09
C VAL A 631 25.00 28.25 -5.99
N LEU A 632 23.83 28.90 -5.92
CA LEU A 632 22.67 28.56 -6.75
C LEU A 632 22.92 28.89 -8.24
N GLU A 633 23.50 30.05 -8.54
CA GLU A 633 23.87 30.45 -9.91
C GLU A 633 24.90 29.49 -10.52
N ASP A 634 26.00 29.21 -9.80
CA ASP A 634 27.04 28.27 -10.24
C ASP A 634 26.46 26.84 -10.47
N PHE A 635 25.45 26.46 -9.69
CA PHE A 635 24.75 25.20 -9.89
C PHE A 635 23.94 25.20 -11.19
N ILE A 636 23.11 26.23 -11.40
CA ILE A 636 22.24 26.37 -12.58
C ILE A 636 23.08 26.36 -13.86
N ASP A 637 24.16 27.14 -13.89
CA ASP A 637 25.00 27.30 -15.08
C ASP A 637 25.69 25.98 -15.49
N GLY A 638 26.10 25.16 -14.52
CA GLY A 638 26.75 23.87 -14.80
C GLY A 638 25.80 22.71 -15.09
N ALA A 639 24.49 22.87 -14.86
CA ALA A 639 23.52 21.78 -14.85
C ALA A 639 23.41 21.05 -16.21
N ILE A 640 23.32 21.81 -17.30
CA ILE A 640 23.18 21.25 -18.66
C ILE A 640 24.41 20.41 -19.01
N LYS A 641 25.60 20.93 -18.72
CA LYS A 641 26.87 20.26 -19.03
C LYS A 641 27.03 18.97 -18.24
N ARG A 642 26.70 18.98 -16.94
CA ARG A 642 26.73 17.76 -16.10
C ARG A 642 25.84 16.66 -16.68
N LYS A 643 24.63 17.01 -17.11
CA LYS A 643 23.69 16.05 -17.72
C LYS A 643 24.21 15.47 -19.03
N GLU A 644 24.79 16.30 -19.90
CA GLU A 644 25.41 15.86 -21.15
C GLU A 644 26.52 14.83 -20.89
N ILE A 645 27.46 15.16 -19.99
CA ILE A 645 28.59 14.29 -19.66
C ILE A 645 28.11 12.99 -19.04
N TRP A 646 27.23 13.05 -18.04
CA TRP A 646 26.71 11.86 -17.38
C TRP A 646 26.00 10.92 -18.36
N SER A 647 25.15 11.48 -19.23
CA SER A 647 24.41 10.69 -20.23
C SER A 647 25.35 9.99 -21.20
N TYR A 648 26.42 10.67 -21.63
CA TYR A 648 27.43 10.05 -22.48
C TYR A 648 28.19 8.94 -21.74
N LEU A 649 28.67 9.20 -20.52
CA LEU A 649 29.43 8.22 -19.74
C LEU A 649 28.60 6.97 -19.39
N ALA A 650 27.29 7.12 -19.17
CA ALA A 650 26.39 6.02 -18.81
C ALA A 650 26.31 4.92 -19.87
N ILE A 651 26.46 5.29 -21.16
CA ILE A 651 26.42 4.36 -22.29
C ILE A 651 27.82 4.08 -22.89
N CYS A 652 28.89 4.61 -22.29
CA CYS A 652 30.26 4.32 -22.70
C CYS A 652 30.71 2.91 -22.28
N GLU A 653 31.08 2.08 -23.25
CA GLU A 653 31.76 0.81 -22.98
C GLU A 653 33.13 1.01 -22.32
N SER A 654 33.57 0.07 -21.47
CA SER A 654 34.90 0.11 -20.86
C SER A 654 35.99 -0.14 -21.90
N THR A 655 37.05 0.65 -21.84
CA THR A 655 38.20 0.60 -22.76
C THR A 655 39.28 -0.38 -22.31
N GLN A 656 39.27 -0.81 -21.04
CA GLN A 656 40.37 -1.52 -20.36
C GLN A 656 41.72 -0.77 -20.38
N ASP A 657 41.75 0.47 -20.87
CA ASP A 657 42.92 1.34 -20.87
C ASP A 657 42.90 2.18 -19.59
N GLU A 658 43.82 1.87 -18.67
CA GLU A 658 43.89 2.52 -17.36
C GLU A 658 43.99 4.05 -17.48
N SER A 659 44.61 4.57 -18.55
CA SER A 659 44.74 6.02 -18.73
C SER A 659 43.41 6.68 -19.06
N ILE A 660 42.55 6.03 -19.85
CA ILE A 660 41.22 6.56 -20.23
C ILE A 660 40.23 6.36 -19.09
N GLU A 661 40.27 5.20 -18.44
CA GLU A 661 39.40 4.90 -17.30
C GLU A 661 39.69 5.81 -16.09
N LYS A 662 40.93 6.30 -15.92
CA LYS A 662 41.24 7.35 -14.93
C LYS A 662 40.51 8.66 -15.19
N PHE A 663 40.41 9.11 -16.45
CA PHE A 663 39.63 10.30 -16.78
C PHE A 663 38.13 10.06 -16.57
N ARG A 664 37.62 8.88 -16.93
CA ARG A 664 36.23 8.49 -16.64
C ARG A 664 35.92 8.56 -15.14
N ALA A 665 36.77 7.95 -14.32
CA ALA A 665 36.61 7.98 -12.86
C ALA A 665 36.69 9.41 -12.30
N ASN A 666 37.60 10.24 -12.81
CA ASN A 666 37.69 11.64 -12.40
C ASN A 666 36.43 12.43 -12.78
N LEU A 667 35.87 12.22 -13.97
CA LEU A 667 34.63 12.87 -14.39
C LEU A 667 33.44 12.49 -13.51
N LEU A 668 33.29 11.21 -13.18
CA LEU A 668 32.24 10.75 -12.28
C LEU A 668 32.38 11.39 -10.89
N ARG A 669 33.62 11.51 -10.39
CA ARG A 669 33.92 12.23 -9.13
C ARG A 669 33.55 13.72 -9.23
N LEU A 670 33.96 14.40 -10.30
CA LEU A 670 33.68 15.83 -10.50
C LEU A 670 32.19 16.12 -10.63
N ILE A 671 31.43 15.23 -11.28
CA ILE A 671 29.97 15.32 -11.36
C ILE A 671 29.35 15.24 -9.97
N ASP A 672 29.74 14.25 -9.16
CA ASP A 672 29.24 14.07 -7.80
C ASP A 672 29.60 15.25 -6.89
N GLU A 673 30.85 15.71 -6.94
CA GLU A 673 31.29 16.88 -6.19
C GLU A 673 30.58 18.16 -6.59
N SER A 674 30.25 18.33 -7.88
CA SER A 674 29.52 19.51 -8.37
C SER A 674 28.05 19.53 -7.94
N TYR A 675 27.44 18.37 -7.67
CA TYR A 675 26.12 18.32 -7.02
C TYR A 675 26.20 18.75 -5.55
N ASN A 676 27.29 18.39 -4.88
CA ASN A 676 27.47 18.65 -3.45
C ASN A 676 27.97 20.07 -3.15
N MET A 677 28.88 20.58 -3.97
CA MET A 677 29.56 21.86 -3.79
C MET A 677 29.75 22.53 -5.16
N PRO A 678 28.69 23.09 -5.77
CA PRO A 678 28.81 23.75 -7.05
C PRO A 678 29.71 24.99 -6.92
N SER A 679 30.57 25.17 -7.92
CA SER A 679 31.39 26.37 -8.07
C SER A 679 31.77 26.56 -9.53
N LEU A 680 32.02 27.82 -9.91
CA LEU A 680 32.56 28.15 -11.23
C LEU A 680 33.84 27.36 -11.58
N GLU A 681 34.78 27.26 -10.62
CA GLU A 681 36.06 26.56 -10.80
C GLU A 681 35.86 25.07 -11.12
N ARG A 682 34.92 24.39 -10.44
CA ARG A 682 34.63 22.98 -10.70
C ARG A 682 33.95 22.76 -12.05
N ASN A 683 33.04 23.66 -12.43
CA ASN A 683 32.40 23.59 -13.74
C ASN A 683 33.44 23.70 -14.86
N GLN A 684 34.48 24.51 -14.68
CA GLN A 684 35.61 24.63 -15.62
C GLN A 684 36.49 23.36 -15.63
N GLU A 685 36.92 22.86 -14.47
CA GLU A 685 37.72 21.63 -14.37
C GLU A 685 37.01 20.42 -15.01
N MET A 686 35.70 20.30 -14.79
CA MET A 686 34.87 19.26 -15.38
C MET A 686 34.84 19.35 -16.91
N GLN A 687 34.72 20.57 -17.47
CA GLN A 687 34.72 20.79 -18.91
C GLN A 687 36.06 20.37 -19.55
N GLU A 688 37.18 20.76 -18.96
CA GLU A 688 38.53 20.41 -19.46
C GLU A 688 38.78 18.89 -19.40
N THR A 689 38.39 18.26 -18.30
CA THR A 689 38.50 16.80 -18.12
C THR A 689 37.62 16.06 -19.14
N TRP A 690 36.44 16.61 -19.43
CA TRP A 690 35.47 16.01 -20.36
C TRP A 690 36.00 15.99 -21.79
N GLU A 691 36.51 17.12 -22.27
CA GLU A 691 37.10 17.21 -23.60
C GLU A 691 38.25 16.21 -23.77
N THR A 692 39.14 16.13 -22.77
CA THR A 692 40.27 15.19 -22.77
C THR A 692 39.82 13.73 -22.80
N PHE A 693 38.82 13.36 -21.98
CA PHE A 693 38.27 12.00 -21.96
C PHE A 693 37.66 11.64 -23.32
N ARG A 694 36.78 12.51 -23.84
CA ARG A 694 36.03 12.26 -25.07
C ARG A 694 36.97 12.04 -26.25
N ASP A 695 38.02 12.84 -26.37
CA ASP A 695 38.98 12.73 -27.47
C ASP A 695 39.76 11.40 -27.39
N LYS A 696 40.23 11.03 -26.20
CA LYS A 696 40.95 9.76 -26.00
C LYS A 696 40.06 8.53 -26.19
N TYR A 697 38.83 8.58 -25.68
CA TYR A 697 37.84 7.52 -25.86
C TYR A 697 37.51 7.34 -27.34
N THR A 698 37.29 8.45 -28.05
CA THR A 698 36.98 8.46 -29.48
C THR A 698 38.06 7.76 -30.29
N GLU A 699 39.33 8.09 -30.05
CA GLU A 699 40.44 7.48 -30.78
C GLU A 699 40.60 5.99 -30.44
N HIS A 700 40.51 5.64 -29.15
CA HIS A 700 40.61 4.25 -28.70
C HIS A 700 39.52 3.36 -29.32
N PHE A 701 38.27 3.83 -29.34
CA PHE A 701 37.14 3.11 -29.92
C PHE A 701 37.31 2.99 -31.44
N ALA A 702 37.63 4.09 -32.13
CA ALA A 702 37.76 4.11 -33.59
C ALA A 702 38.85 3.14 -34.10
N ILE A 703 39.99 3.06 -33.41
CA ILE A 703 41.07 2.11 -33.76
C ILE A 703 40.58 0.66 -33.67
N ARG A 704 39.96 0.28 -32.54
CA ARG A 704 39.49 -1.10 -32.30
C ARG A 704 38.32 -1.48 -33.20
N HIS A 705 37.41 -0.54 -33.43
CA HIS A 705 36.34 -0.67 -34.42
C HIS A 705 36.90 -1.02 -35.80
N ASN A 706 37.84 -0.22 -36.30
CA ASN A 706 38.40 -0.40 -37.65
C ASN A 706 39.21 -1.70 -37.76
N ALA A 707 39.87 -2.13 -36.69
CA ALA A 707 40.60 -3.40 -36.64
C ALA A 707 39.72 -4.64 -36.87
N ILE A 708 38.40 -4.54 -36.66
CA ILE A 708 37.44 -5.62 -36.91
C ILE A 708 36.57 -5.32 -38.12
N MET A 709 35.83 -4.21 -38.10
CA MET A 709 34.82 -3.88 -39.10
C MET A 709 35.40 -3.56 -40.48
N ASN A 710 36.70 -3.26 -40.56
CA ASN A 710 37.39 -2.98 -41.82
C ASN A 710 38.65 -3.86 -41.98
N SER A 711 38.69 -5.02 -41.33
CA SER A 711 39.82 -5.95 -41.38
C SER A 711 39.91 -6.67 -42.72
N GLN A 712 40.97 -6.41 -43.49
CA GLN A 712 41.24 -7.16 -44.72
C GLN A 712 41.64 -8.61 -44.44
N GLN A 713 42.35 -8.86 -43.34
CA GLN A 713 42.79 -10.21 -42.97
C GLN A 713 41.59 -11.12 -42.67
N LEU A 714 40.63 -10.67 -41.86
CA LEU A 714 39.44 -11.47 -41.55
C LEU A 714 38.64 -11.80 -42.83
N LYS A 715 38.53 -10.85 -43.77
CA LYS A 715 37.89 -11.06 -45.09
C LYS A 715 38.60 -12.13 -45.90
N GLN A 716 39.93 -12.09 -45.96
CA GLN A 716 40.72 -13.10 -46.68
C GLN A 716 40.61 -14.49 -46.05
N GLU A 717 40.69 -14.60 -44.72
CA GLU A 717 40.53 -15.88 -44.01
C GLU A 717 39.14 -16.48 -44.27
N PHE A 718 38.09 -15.66 -44.24
CA PHE A 718 36.73 -16.10 -44.51
C PHE A 718 36.52 -16.55 -45.96
N GLU A 719 37.04 -15.80 -46.93
CA GLU A 719 37.00 -16.19 -48.34
C GLU A 719 37.77 -17.49 -48.59
N ALA A 720 38.88 -17.71 -47.89
CA ALA A 720 39.64 -18.95 -47.98
C ALA A 720 38.83 -20.14 -47.45
N ILE A 721 38.08 -19.98 -46.35
CA ILE A 721 37.17 -21.00 -45.82
C ILE A 721 36.08 -21.33 -46.84
N LEU A 722 35.42 -20.32 -47.43
CA LEU A 722 34.34 -20.56 -48.40
C LEU A 722 34.82 -21.20 -49.71
N LYS A 723 36.10 -21.09 -50.04
CA LYS A 723 36.74 -21.73 -51.21
C LYS A 723 37.31 -23.11 -50.89
N SER A 724 37.23 -23.57 -49.64
CA SER A 724 37.83 -24.83 -49.21
C SER A 724 36.95 -26.04 -49.56
N ASP A 725 37.58 -27.18 -49.80
CA ASP A 725 36.87 -28.45 -50.10
C ASP A 725 35.99 -28.89 -48.91
N GLU A 726 36.41 -28.55 -47.69
CA GLU A 726 35.64 -28.82 -46.48
C GLU A 726 34.34 -28.02 -46.39
N TRP A 727 34.35 -26.74 -46.78
CA TRP A 727 33.11 -25.96 -46.88
C TRP A 727 32.20 -26.54 -47.97
N TRP A 728 32.77 -26.86 -49.13
CA TRP A 728 32.03 -27.41 -50.25
C TRP A 728 31.32 -28.73 -49.88
N GLU A 729 32.02 -29.67 -49.26
CA GLU A 729 31.41 -30.94 -48.81
C GLU A 729 30.34 -30.69 -47.73
N PHE A 730 30.60 -29.81 -46.76
CA PHE A 730 29.63 -29.47 -45.71
C PHE A 730 28.34 -28.86 -46.27
N GLU A 731 28.46 -27.91 -47.20
CA GLU A 731 27.34 -27.27 -47.87
C GLU A 731 26.57 -28.24 -48.77
N CYS A 732 27.26 -29.11 -49.50
CA CYS A 732 26.60 -30.10 -50.35
C CYS A 732 25.85 -31.15 -49.53
N LEU A 733 26.45 -31.65 -48.44
CA LEU A 733 25.79 -32.61 -47.56
C LEU A 733 24.57 -31.97 -46.87
N SER A 734 24.67 -30.76 -46.34
CA SER A 734 23.56 -30.11 -45.61
C SER A 734 22.26 -29.95 -46.43
N LYS A 735 22.33 -30.02 -47.75
CA LYS A 735 21.18 -29.96 -48.67
C LYS A 735 20.42 -31.28 -48.80
N LEU A 736 20.95 -32.39 -48.29
CA LEU A 736 20.28 -33.68 -48.33
C LEU A 736 19.18 -33.76 -47.25
N PRO A 737 17.98 -34.26 -47.59
CA PRO A 737 16.82 -34.25 -46.68
C PRO A 737 17.04 -35.11 -45.42
N ILE A 738 17.96 -36.07 -45.52
CA ILE A 738 18.26 -37.03 -44.46
C ILE A 738 19.04 -36.46 -43.28
N PHE A 739 19.66 -35.28 -43.42
CA PHE A 739 20.41 -34.68 -42.33
C PHE A 739 19.62 -33.58 -41.61
N ARG A 740 19.93 -33.39 -40.34
CA ARG A 740 19.43 -32.26 -39.57
C ARG A 740 20.19 -30.97 -39.92
N LEU A 741 19.45 -29.86 -39.95
CA LEU A 741 19.97 -28.55 -40.34
C LEU A 741 20.58 -27.74 -39.17
N SER A 742 20.78 -28.34 -37.98
CA SER A 742 21.23 -27.63 -36.78
C SER A 742 22.60 -26.96 -36.96
N ASN A 743 23.58 -27.70 -37.50
CA ASN A 743 24.92 -27.17 -37.78
C ASN A 743 24.93 -26.19 -38.96
N TRP A 744 24.05 -26.40 -39.95
CA TRP A 744 23.86 -25.48 -41.07
C TRP A 744 23.33 -24.11 -40.61
N HIS A 745 22.29 -24.09 -39.77
CA HIS A 745 21.76 -22.84 -39.20
C HIS A 745 22.81 -22.09 -38.36
N LYS A 746 23.62 -22.82 -37.57
CA LYS A 746 24.74 -22.21 -36.82
C LYS A 746 25.75 -21.56 -37.77
N ALA A 747 26.13 -22.24 -38.84
CA ALA A 747 27.02 -21.67 -39.86
C ALA A 747 26.37 -20.45 -40.54
N GLU A 748 25.09 -20.51 -40.89
CA GLU A 748 24.37 -19.39 -41.52
C GLU A 748 24.35 -18.13 -40.64
N ILE A 749 24.16 -18.28 -39.33
CA ILE A 749 24.24 -17.17 -38.37
C ILE A 749 25.64 -16.55 -38.37
N ILE A 750 26.68 -17.37 -38.38
CA ILE A 750 28.08 -16.90 -38.44
C ILE A 750 28.34 -16.18 -39.78
N LEU A 751 27.87 -16.72 -40.91
CA LEU A 751 27.98 -16.09 -42.23
C LEU A 751 27.27 -14.72 -42.28
N LYS A 752 26.07 -14.62 -41.71
CA LYS A 752 25.32 -13.36 -41.61
C LYS A 752 26.08 -12.31 -40.80
N ARG A 753 26.65 -12.71 -39.65
CA ARG A 753 27.49 -11.83 -38.81
C ARG A 753 28.74 -11.38 -39.55
N PHE A 754 29.39 -12.28 -40.29
CA PHE A 754 30.58 -11.94 -41.06
C PHE A 754 30.29 -10.92 -42.17
N ARG A 755 29.20 -11.11 -42.92
CA ARG A 755 28.76 -10.16 -43.96
C ARG A 755 28.41 -8.78 -43.41
N ALA A 756 28.13 -8.68 -42.12
CA ALA A 756 27.88 -7.42 -41.43
C ALA A 756 29.16 -6.73 -40.91
N LEU A 757 30.36 -7.32 -41.10
CA LEU A 757 31.65 -6.71 -40.75
C LEU A 757 32.12 -5.70 -41.81
N GLU A 758 31.26 -4.74 -42.12
CA GLU A 758 31.58 -3.57 -42.95
C GLU A 758 30.87 -2.34 -42.36
N CYS A 759 31.64 -1.28 -42.10
CA CYS A 759 31.09 -0.03 -41.58
C CYS A 759 31.59 1.16 -42.41
N ASN A 760 30.64 1.91 -42.97
CA ASN A 760 30.88 3.09 -43.81
C ASN A 760 30.63 4.42 -43.08
N PHE A 761 30.34 4.39 -41.77
CA PHE A 761 30.11 5.61 -40.98
C PHE A 761 31.42 6.28 -40.57
N ASP A 762 31.41 7.61 -40.45
CA ASP A 762 32.49 8.34 -39.78
C ASP A 762 32.39 8.13 -38.26
N VAL A 763 33.09 7.11 -37.79
CA VAL A 763 33.11 6.70 -36.39
C VAL A 763 33.59 7.84 -35.49
N ARG A 764 34.60 8.62 -35.92
CA ARG A 764 35.18 9.65 -35.06
C ARG A 764 34.22 10.82 -34.87
N GLU A 765 33.52 11.21 -35.92
CA GLU A 765 32.56 12.31 -35.79
C GLU A 765 31.31 11.86 -35.01
N ASN A 766 30.83 10.63 -35.21
CA ASN A 766 29.72 10.11 -34.41
C ASN A 766 30.06 10.07 -32.90
N LEU A 767 31.30 9.68 -32.57
CA LEU A 767 31.77 9.55 -31.20
C LEU A 767 31.87 10.88 -30.44
N LYS A 768 31.85 12.04 -31.10
CA LYS A 768 31.79 13.33 -30.39
C LYS A 768 30.47 13.56 -29.66
N THR A 769 29.40 12.89 -30.10
CA THR A 769 28.05 13.06 -29.55
C THR A 769 27.48 11.76 -28.97
N HIS A 770 27.87 10.59 -29.50
CA HIS A 770 27.36 9.29 -29.08
C HIS A 770 28.50 8.29 -28.90
N PRO A 771 28.67 7.62 -27.74
CA PRO A 771 29.81 6.73 -27.47
C PRO A 771 29.72 5.34 -28.13
N PHE A 772 28.97 5.22 -29.22
CA PHE A 772 28.82 3.98 -29.97
C PHE A 772 28.75 4.27 -31.47
N CYS A 773 28.94 3.24 -32.30
CA CYS A 773 28.76 3.36 -33.75
C CYS A 773 27.42 2.74 -34.18
N ALA A 774 26.77 3.33 -35.18
CA ALA A 774 25.51 2.83 -35.74
C ALA A 774 25.63 1.42 -36.37
N CYS A 775 26.85 0.95 -36.67
CA CYS A 775 27.09 -0.40 -37.16
C CYS A 775 26.94 -1.50 -36.10
N SER A 776 26.56 -1.15 -34.86
CA SER A 776 26.40 -2.07 -33.72
C SER A 776 27.69 -2.76 -33.26
N PHE A 777 28.85 -2.22 -33.62
CA PHE A 777 30.14 -2.66 -33.07
C PHE A 777 30.22 -2.40 -31.56
N SER A 778 30.79 -3.35 -30.83
CA SER A 778 30.99 -3.29 -29.38
C SER A 778 32.41 -3.71 -29.02
N LEU A 779 33.05 -2.97 -28.10
CA LEU A 779 34.38 -3.28 -27.57
C LEU A 779 34.37 -4.61 -26.82
N GLN A 780 33.32 -4.90 -26.06
CA GLN A 780 33.19 -6.17 -25.31
C GLN A 780 33.14 -7.39 -26.22
N LYS A 781 32.44 -7.29 -27.36
CA LYS A 781 32.28 -8.38 -28.33
C LYS A 781 33.42 -8.49 -29.33
N MET A 782 34.42 -7.60 -29.26
CA MET A 782 35.55 -7.56 -30.19
C MET A 782 36.26 -8.92 -30.31
N SER A 783 36.49 -9.59 -29.18
CA SER A 783 37.16 -10.90 -29.17
C SER A 783 36.34 -12.02 -29.82
N GLU A 784 35.01 -11.96 -29.73
CA GLU A 784 34.11 -12.91 -30.39
C GLU A 784 34.07 -12.67 -31.90
N LEU A 785 33.98 -11.40 -32.32
CA LEU A 785 33.98 -11.00 -33.72
C LEU A 785 35.30 -11.37 -34.41
N ALA A 786 36.44 -11.22 -33.71
CA ALA A 786 37.75 -11.65 -34.21
C ALA A 786 37.85 -13.17 -34.42
N LYS A 787 37.05 -13.98 -33.71
CA LYS A 787 37.07 -15.45 -33.77
C LYS A 787 36.08 -16.05 -34.76
N LEU A 788 35.30 -15.23 -35.49
CA LEU A 788 34.24 -15.72 -36.38
C LEU A 788 34.74 -16.74 -37.41
N SER A 789 35.90 -16.51 -38.03
CA SER A 789 36.52 -17.45 -38.98
C SER A 789 36.81 -18.82 -38.32
N HIS A 790 37.33 -18.81 -37.09
CA HIS A 790 37.60 -20.02 -36.32
C HIS A 790 36.31 -20.74 -35.91
N SER A 791 35.30 -20.01 -35.44
CA SER A 791 34.00 -20.57 -35.08
C SER A 791 33.29 -21.20 -36.28
N LEU A 792 33.43 -20.61 -37.48
CA LEU A 792 32.90 -21.18 -38.72
C LEU A 792 33.59 -22.51 -39.05
N LEU A 793 34.93 -22.54 -39.02
CA LEU A 793 35.70 -23.77 -39.25
C LEU A 793 35.34 -24.89 -38.27
N GLN A 794 35.19 -24.56 -36.99
CA GLN A 794 34.76 -25.52 -35.98
C GLN A 794 33.35 -26.06 -36.28
N THR A 795 32.41 -25.19 -36.67
CA THR A 795 31.05 -25.58 -37.02
C THR A 795 31.01 -26.50 -38.24
N ILE A 796 31.79 -26.19 -39.28
CA ILE A 796 31.96 -27.02 -40.48
C ILE A 796 32.52 -28.40 -40.11
N SER A 797 33.58 -28.44 -39.30
CA SER A 797 34.23 -29.69 -38.89
C SER A 797 33.28 -30.59 -38.08
N VAL A 798 32.55 -30.02 -37.12
CA VAL A 798 31.56 -30.76 -36.32
C VAL A 798 30.41 -31.25 -37.20
N GLY A 799 29.89 -30.39 -38.08
CA GLY A 799 28.81 -30.73 -38.99
C GLY A 799 29.16 -31.87 -39.96
N ARG A 800 30.35 -31.82 -40.59
CA ARG A 800 30.83 -32.89 -41.47
C ARG A 800 30.96 -34.23 -40.75
N LYS A 801 31.50 -34.23 -39.53
CA LYS A 801 31.60 -35.45 -38.72
C LYS A 801 30.23 -36.04 -38.41
N SER A 802 29.27 -35.19 -38.05
CA SER A 802 27.89 -35.59 -37.77
C SER A 802 27.22 -36.20 -39.01
N TYR A 803 27.25 -35.51 -40.16
CA TYR A 803 26.67 -35.99 -41.42
C TYR A 803 27.26 -37.33 -41.86
N ARG A 804 28.60 -37.49 -41.77
CA ARG A 804 29.25 -38.75 -42.11
C ARG A 804 28.85 -39.89 -41.17
N LYS A 805 28.70 -39.61 -39.88
CA LYS A 805 28.24 -40.61 -38.91
C LYS A 805 26.81 -41.05 -39.23
N THR A 806 25.93 -40.14 -39.64
CA THR A 806 24.60 -40.48 -40.16
C THR A 806 24.71 -41.37 -41.39
N LEU A 807 25.56 -41.03 -42.37
CA LEU A 807 25.78 -41.85 -43.58
C LEU A 807 26.26 -43.26 -43.25
N PHE A 808 27.16 -43.42 -42.27
CA PHE A 808 27.62 -44.73 -41.81
C PHE A 808 26.48 -45.55 -41.16
N MET A 809 25.60 -44.92 -40.37
CA MET A 809 24.46 -45.61 -39.75
C MET A 809 23.49 -46.20 -40.77
N ILE A 810 23.41 -45.60 -41.96
CA ILE A 810 22.47 -45.99 -43.02
C ILE A 810 23.19 -46.62 -44.22
N CYS A 811 24.47 -47.00 -44.07
CA CYS A 811 25.34 -47.42 -45.17
C CYS A 811 24.77 -48.59 -45.96
N ASP A 812 24.16 -49.58 -45.30
CA ASP A 812 23.57 -50.74 -45.97
C ASP A 812 22.41 -50.33 -46.88
N PHE A 813 21.64 -49.34 -46.45
CA PHE A 813 20.53 -48.80 -47.21
C PHE A 813 21.01 -47.93 -48.38
N ILE A 814 22.01 -47.07 -48.15
CA ILE A 814 22.67 -46.31 -49.23
C ILE A 814 23.24 -47.27 -50.27
N SER A 815 23.88 -48.37 -49.84
CA SER A 815 24.50 -49.34 -50.76
C SER A 815 23.47 -49.95 -51.72
N ALA A 816 22.28 -50.26 -51.23
CA ALA A 816 21.19 -50.79 -52.06
C ALA A 816 20.69 -49.75 -53.07
N LEU A 817 20.44 -48.51 -52.63
CA LEU A 817 19.96 -47.43 -53.50
C LEU A 817 21.00 -47.01 -54.55
N VAL A 818 22.26 -46.93 -54.16
CA VAL A 818 23.36 -46.64 -55.09
C VAL A 818 23.50 -47.76 -56.12
N GLY A 819 23.28 -49.02 -55.73
CA GLY A 819 23.20 -50.14 -56.67
C GLY A 819 22.14 -49.94 -57.75
N GLU A 820 20.93 -49.50 -57.38
CA GLU A 820 19.84 -49.22 -58.33
C GLU A 820 20.15 -48.04 -59.27
N VAL A 821 20.81 -46.99 -58.77
CA VAL A 821 21.24 -45.84 -59.59
C VAL A 821 22.29 -46.27 -60.61
N VAL A 822 23.20 -47.16 -60.23
CA VAL A 822 24.37 -47.57 -61.03
C VAL A 822 24.07 -48.73 -61.99
N GLU A 823 23.11 -49.60 -61.69
CA GLU A 823 22.67 -50.68 -62.59
C GLU A 823 22.10 -50.14 -63.90
N ASN A 824 21.45 -48.97 -63.86
CA ASN A 824 20.85 -48.30 -65.01
C ASN A 824 21.83 -47.45 -65.84
N ASP A 825 23.07 -47.26 -65.38
CA ASP A 825 24.08 -46.44 -66.05
C ASP A 825 25.09 -47.28 -66.85
N LYS A 826 25.54 -46.76 -68.00
CA LYS A 826 26.52 -47.41 -68.89
C LYS A 826 27.96 -46.97 -68.60
N ASP A 827 28.16 -45.94 -67.79
CA ASP A 827 29.49 -45.42 -67.47
C ASP A 827 30.22 -46.30 -66.44
N GLN A 828 31.30 -46.96 -66.87
CA GLN A 828 32.13 -47.80 -66.00
C GLN A 828 32.89 -47.01 -64.92
N VAL A 829 33.12 -45.71 -65.13
CA VAL A 829 33.79 -44.83 -64.15
C VAL A 829 32.84 -44.56 -62.98
N LEU A 830 31.57 -44.27 -63.26
CA LEU A 830 30.54 -44.09 -62.23
C LEU A 830 30.35 -45.35 -61.38
N LYS A 831 30.39 -46.56 -61.99
CA LYS A 831 30.28 -47.82 -61.23
C LYS A 831 31.44 -47.99 -60.26
N LYS A 832 32.66 -47.72 -60.73
CA LYS A 832 33.88 -47.84 -59.91
C LYS A 832 33.90 -46.82 -58.76
N GLU A 833 33.45 -45.59 -59.00
CA GLU A 833 33.35 -44.55 -57.96
C GLU A 833 32.25 -44.86 -56.94
N ALA A 834 31.13 -45.43 -57.37
CA ALA A 834 30.06 -45.89 -56.47
C ALA A 834 30.51 -47.04 -55.57
N GLU A 835 31.20 -48.04 -56.13
CA GLU A 835 31.78 -49.15 -55.37
C GLU A 835 32.84 -48.66 -54.37
N ALA A 836 33.70 -47.73 -54.78
CA ALA A 836 34.69 -47.10 -53.91
C ALA A 836 34.03 -46.29 -52.76
N MET A 837 32.96 -45.55 -53.05
CA MET A 837 32.19 -44.79 -52.05
C MET A 837 31.53 -45.72 -51.02
N ILE A 838 30.87 -46.79 -51.46
CA ILE A 838 30.25 -47.78 -50.57
C ILE A 838 31.30 -48.47 -49.70
N GLN A 839 32.43 -48.84 -50.30
CA GLN A 839 33.52 -49.47 -49.55
C GLN A 839 34.10 -48.50 -48.51
N ASN A 840 34.29 -47.22 -48.87
CA ASN A 840 34.71 -46.18 -47.94
C ASN A 840 33.73 -45.97 -46.77
N PHE A 841 32.43 -46.08 -47.02
CA PHE A 841 31.42 -46.00 -45.95
C PHE A 841 31.41 -47.23 -45.03
N ARG A 842 31.61 -48.43 -45.58
CA ARG A 842 31.72 -49.67 -44.81
C ARG A 842 32.97 -49.72 -43.95
N ASP A 843 34.09 -49.26 -44.49
CA ASP A 843 35.37 -49.18 -43.79
C ASP A 843 35.44 -47.98 -42.82
N GLN A 844 34.36 -47.18 -42.74
CA GLN A 844 34.28 -45.95 -41.95
C GLN A 844 35.46 -44.99 -42.21
N ASN A 845 35.92 -44.94 -43.47
CA ASN A 845 37.04 -44.11 -43.85
C ASN A 845 36.63 -42.62 -43.79
N SER A 846 37.59 -41.78 -43.41
CA SER A 846 37.39 -40.34 -43.18
C SER A 846 37.80 -39.44 -44.35
N GLU A 847 38.07 -40.02 -45.52
CA GLU A 847 38.36 -39.26 -46.74
C GLU A 847 37.15 -38.42 -47.20
N ALA A 848 37.42 -37.32 -47.89
CA ALA A 848 36.39 -36.44 -48.43
C ALA A 848 35.70 -37.04 -49.65
N LEU A 849 34.39 -36.91 -49.72
CA LEU A 849 33.61 -37.37 -50.87
C LEU A 849 33.94 -36.51 -52.09
N THR A 850 34.24 -37.16 -53.22
CA THR A 850 34.47 -36.46 -54.48
C THR A 850 33.18 -35.86 -55.05
N SER A 851 33.30 -34.93 -55.99
CA SER A 851 32.13 -34.36 -56.70
C SER A 851 31.25 -35.40 -57.36
N THR A 852 31.87 -36.42 -57.97
CA THR A 852 31.17 -37.55 -58.56
C THR A 852 30.43 -38.36 -57.49
N GLN A 853 31.08 -38.66 -56.35
CA GLN A 853 30.47 -39.42 -55.25
C GLN A 853 29.30 -38.69 -54.60
N LEU A 854 29.40 -37.37 -54.38
CA LEU A 854 28.27 -36.58 -53.87
C LEU A 854 27.10 -36.53 -54.86
N SER A 855 27.34 -36.49 -56.17
CA SER A 855 26.27 -36.53 -57.17
C SER A 855 25.56 -37.89 -57.19
N ILE A 856 26.30 -39.00 -57.04
CA ILE A 856 25.73 -40.34 -56.90
C ILE A 856 24.89 -40.42 -55.63
N LEU A 857 25.43 -39.95 -54.50
CA LEU A 857 24.73 -39.91 -53.22
C LEU A 857 23.45 -39.08 -53.32
N TYR A 858 23.51 -37.88 -53.90
CA TYR A 858 22.34 -37.02 -54.11
C TYR A 858 21.26 -37.76 -54.90
N SER A 859 21.62 -38.39 -56.03
CA SER A 859 20.70 -39.13 -56.88
C SER A 859 20.08 -40.34 -56.16
N ALA A 860 20.88 -41.08 -55.38
CA ALA A 860 20.40 -42.20 -54.57
C ALA A 860 19.41 -41.72 -53.49
N MET A 861 19.67 -40.57 -52.86
CA MET A 861 18.79 -40.04 -51.81
C MET A 861 17.42 -39.56 -52.33
N TYR A 862 17.27 -39.27 -53.63
CA TYR A 862 15.94 -39.00 -54.21
C TYR A 862 15.07 -40.25 -54.38
N LEU A 863 15.66 -41.44 -54.33
CA LEU A 863 14.96 -42.72 -54.42
C LEU A 863 14.54 -43.26 -53.04
N LEU A 864 14.81 -42.53 -51.94
CA LEU A 864 14.43 -42.90 -50.59
C LEU A 864 12.90 -43.06 -50.46
N PRO A 865 12.40 -44.26 -50.09
CA PRO A 865 10.99 -44.46 -49.75
C PRO A 865 10.64 -43.76 -48.43
N ASN A 866 9.42 -43.24 -48.33
CA ASN A 866 8.97 -42.46 -47.16
C ASN A 866 8.77 -43.27 -45.85
N SER A 867 9.13 -44.55 -45.82
CA SER A 867 8.81 -45.48 -44.72
C SER A 867 9.95 -46.47 -44.40
N THR A 868 11.19 -46.13 -44.72
CA THR A 868 12.35 -46.98 -44.43
C THR A 868 12.61 -47.03 -42.93
N SER A 869 12.60 -48.23 -42.33
CA SER A 869 12.88 -48.40 -40.90
C SER A 869 14.32 -48.85 -40.63
N ILE A 870 15.03 -48.17 -39.72
CA ILE A 870 16.40 -48.53 -39.32
C ILE A 870 16.42 -48.79 -37.81
N SER A 871 17.06 -49.90 -37.40
CA SER A 871 17.28 -50.20 -35.99
C SER A 871 18.48 -49.40 -35.46
N ILE A 872 18.27 -48.59 -34.43
CA ILE A 872 19.33 -47.80 -33.78
C ILE A 872 19.44 -48.16 -32.30
N SER A 873 20.66 -48.23 -31.77
CA SER A 873 20.88 -48.44 -30.34
C SER A 873 21.15 -47.10 -29.65
N PHE A 874 20.61 -46.95 -28.43
CA PHE A 874 21.00 -45.84 -27.57
C PHE A 874 22.45 -46.02 -27.12
N PRO A 875 23.27 -44.95 -27.02
CA PRO A 875 24.67 -45.08 -26.63
C PRO A 875 24.79 -45.71 -25.23
N SER A 876 25.41 -46.89 -25.14
CA SER A 876 25.75 -47.52 -23.87
C SER A 876 27.11 -47.01 -23.39
N GLU A 877 27.16 -45.77 -22.91
CA GLU A 877 28.41 -45.20 -22.37
C GLU A 877 28.47 -45.43 -20.84
N GLY A 878 29.54 -46.09 -20.38
CA GLY A 878 29.83 -46.23 -18.95
C GLY A 878 30.56 -45.01 -18.40
N GLY A 879 30.02 -44.37 -17.35
CA GLY A 879 30.63 -43.24 -16.66
C GLY A 879 29.67 -42.49 -15.73
N LEU A 880 30.21 -41.63 -14.86
CA LEU A 880 29.43 -40.64 -14.10
C LEU A 880 29.43 -39.33 -14.88
N TYR A 881 28.24 -38.81 -15.20
CA TYR A 881 28.04 -37.57 -15.92
C TYR A 881 27.14 -36.63 -15.14
N THR A 882 27.40 -35.33 -15.20
CA THR A 882 26.45 -34.32 -14.73
C THR A 882 25.22 -34.30 -15.64
N SER A 883 24.10 -33.76 -15.13
CA SER A 883 22.87 -33.64 -15.92
C SER A 883 23.07 -32.83 -17.21
N GLU A 884 23.91 -31.79 -17.16
CA GLU A 884 24.22 -30.94 -18.31
C GLU A 884 25.09 -31.67 -19.35
N GLU A 885 26.10 -32.42 -18.90
CA GLU A 885 26.93 -33.24 -19.79
C GLU A 885 26.12 -34.36 -20.46
N LEU A 886 25.21 -35.00 -19.71
CA LEU A 886 24.34 -36.03 -20.27
C LEU A 886 23.39 -35.43 -21.32
N ARG A 887 22.78 -34.27 -21.05
CA ARG A 887 21.94 -33.55 -22.02
C ARG A 887 22.71 -33.16 -23.27
N SER A 888 23.93 -32.63 -23.11
CA SER A 888 24.78 -32.26 -24.24
C SER A 888 25.10 -33.47 -25.13
N ARG A 889 25.47 -34.61 -24.51
CA ARG A 889 25.77 -35.85 -25.23
C ARG A 889 24.54 -36.44 -25.93
N VAL A 890 23.39 -36.44 -25.27
CA VAL A 890 22.12 -36.90 -25.87
C VAL A 890 21.74 -36.00 -27.05
N ASN A 891 21.91 -34.68 -26.94
CA ASN A 891 21.63 -33.76 -28.04
C ASN A 891 22.58 -33.98 -29.23
N VAL A 892 23.88 -34.23 -28.98
CA VAL A 892 24.83 -34.59 -30.05
C VAL A 892 24.43 -35.90 -30.71
N TRP A 893 24.06 -36.92 -29.93
CA TRP A 893 23.57 -38.19 -30.47
C TRP A 893 22.29 -38.01 -31.30
N LEU A 894 21.32 -37.23 -30.81
CA LEU A 894 20.10 -36.90 -31.54
C LEU A 894 20.39 -36.14 -32.84
N ASP A 895 21.38 -35.24 -32.84
CA ASP A 895 21.80 -34.50 -34.03
C ASP A 895 22.47 -35.40 -35.08
N ASP A 896 23.11 -36.49 -34.66
CA ASP A 896 23.72 -37.50 -35.54
C ASP A 896 22.71 -38.48 -36.16
N LEU A 897 21.45 -38.51 -35.68
CA LEU A 897 20.42 -39.41 -36.22
C LEU A 897 19.84 -38.87 -37.55
N PRO A 898 19.48 -39.77 -38.49
CA PRO A 898 18.85 -39.34 -39.73
C PRO A 898 17.50 -38.67 -39.44
N ASN A 899 17.17 -37.68 -40.27
CA ASN A 899 15.90 -36.96 -40.24
C ASN A 899 14.83 -37.70 -41.08
N GLU A 900 13.58 -37.22 -41.05
CA GLU A 900 12.52 -37.76 -41.91
C GLU A 900 12.95 -37.78 -43.39
N PRO A 901 12.64 -38.85 -44.14
CA PRO A 901 11.55 -39.80 -43.90
C PRO A 901 11.96 -41.19 -43.34
N ILE A 902 13.12 -41.30 -42.67
CA ILE A 902 13.54 -42.57 -42.06
C ILE A 902 12.88 -42.79 -40.70
N LEU A 903 12.20 -43.94 -40.54
CA LEU A 903 11.63 -44.38 -39.27
C LEU A 903 12.72 -45.04 -38.41
N LEU A 904 12.88 -44.57 -37.18
CA LEU A 904 13.86 -45.11 -36.25
C LEU A 904 13.21 -46.14 -35.33
N LYS A 905 13.68 -47.38 -35.39
CA LYS A 905 13.32 -48.44 -34.46
C LYS A 905 14.39 -48.49 -33.37
N MET A 906 14.06 -48.06 -32.17
CA MET A 906 14.94 -48.21 -31.00
C MET A 906 14.80 -49.60 -30.37
#